data_AF-A0AAD4EZI6-F1
#
_entry.id   AF-A0AAD4EZI6-F1
#
_cell.length_a   1.000
_cell.length_b   1.000
_cell.length_c   1.000
_cell.angle_alpha   90.00
_cell.angle_beta   90.00
_cell.angle_gamma   90.00
#
_symmetry.space_group_name_H-M   'P 1'
#
loop_
_entity.id
_entity.type
_entity.pdbx_description
1 polymer ?
#
loop_
_entity_poly.entity_id
_entity_poly.type
_entity_poly.pdbx_seq_one_letter_code
_entity_poly.pdbx_strand_id
1 'polypeptide(L)'
;MTGTVSDKLVNVGYDIDKQRALFVAGGADPASYFARSEHASFSIDLSGRRKWTEALETVGIPGDDSYKRIDLAIEDVVNGEIRKVRHYLDHSNEADLLIHGVEANALHFFHDPDDDNDSDPADEGGVLVTGKTALHLAACEKSSEMVQLLLERGADPNAQDSEGRTPLHEAALWGRLQSVKTLLRFGADQKLECVRSGRRLRAVEFAKPSRENEIERHKRNTLEETYERDRDREAIVCLLQNYTEQLNRSVSGFVFTSAPGPEGLLTLTAHFDVPDQWKTIGVLYRGSQLPCIAAMSGWGYQNLQQTNIQIAGKDWTNEVTMNDRDLDIVARNAIMLLIALVVENTDEAVDCIIQFWYSALVRKSDLDILQQRIRPLVEAVCEKIKDKPPTSLLTKTWEFGQRSLTLVLTKSSWDSLLCSMDIPQRLTAKLAQQIRTTVTLAEARKDYRDRHLLFQSPSHRIAKTRFWQDGLLLPFGSPRLDFRIPNPTFFRAAETWQMHDNADPLNGWSSKDVEECSSGPATADIYGKLFYHIRAALRAFLLRLSGLQVNFRLFQLDASDLPPYLERGSFSRIEVSNISDAGYLGVHRTVALMVPLLQGPLVNPHATLITLFMNAVDENLTDQDRMASMMDDATTSRLRKYLPPKANLRAPSTFNPEVIKFSFARDIVANFDRIFDRHMRDSGFAELAQFIGAAIKNNHTVVEKWPFRLKLRPGQPGAQEEFDRLLAGGVSGKERYVEWQRIAMYEDEMEDSMC
;
A
#
# COMPACT_ATOMS: atom_id res chain seq x y z
N MET A 1 -49.40 46.29 -14.15
CA MET A 1 -48.05 46.84 -13.90
C MET A 1 -47.40 45.94 -12.84
N THR A 2 -46.72 44.85 -13.21
CA THR A 2 -45.34 44.77 -13.75
C THR A 2 -44.27 45.18 -12.73
N GLY A 3 -43.76 44.20 -11.98
CA GLY A 3 -42.46 44.25 -11.33
C GLY A 3 -41.54 43.23 -12.00
N THR A 4 -40.38 43.66 -12.48
CA THR A 4 -39.42 42.85 -13.26
C THR A 4 -38.11 42.64 -12.52
N VAL A 5 -37.51 41.47 -12.75
CA VAL A 5 -36.19 41.03 -12.30
C VAL A 5 -35.07 41.87 -12.93
N SER A 6 -33.93 42.00 -12.23
CA SER A 6 -32.64 42.36 -12.85
C SER A 6 -31.48 41.71 -12.11
N ASP A 7 -30.61 41.01 -12.84
CA ASP A 7 -29.42 40.33 -12.35
C ASP A 7 -28.32 41.30 -11.85
N LYS A 8 -27.51 40.81 -10.91
CA LYS A 8 -26.08 41.16 -10.83
C LYS A 8 -25.22 39.94 -10.51
N LEU A 9 -24.81 39.24 -11.56
CA LEU A 9 -23.62 38.40 -11.56
C LEU A 9 -22.39 39.27 -11.24
N VAL A 10 -21.73 39.04 -10.12
CA VAL A 10 -20.40 39.63 -9.86
C VAL A 10 -19.36 38.80 -10.62
N ASN A 11 -18.86 39.38 -11.70
CA ASN A 11 -17.89 38.76 -12.58
C ASN A 11 -16.49 38.80 -11.93
N VAL A 12 -16.10 37.76 -11.19
CA VAL A 12 -14.76 37.62 -10.61
C VAL A 12 -13.78 37.17 -11.70
N GLY A 13 -13.39 38.11 -12.55
CA GLY A 13 -12.38 37.91 -13.59
C GLY A 13 -10.97 37.80 -13.00
N TYR A 14 -10.16 36.91 -13.57
CA TYR A 14 -8.71 36.89 -13.36
C TYR A 14 -8.04 37.78 -14.40
N ASP A 15 -7.00 38.52 -14.00
CA ASP A 15 -6.14 39.24 -14.94
C ASP A 15 -4.74 38.59 -14.97
N ILE A 16 -4.08 38.66 -16.13
CA ILE A 16 -2.83 37.91 -16.39
C ILE A 16 -1.66 38.89 -16.47
N ASP A 17 -0.71 38.78 -15.54
CA ASP A 17 0.63 39.37 -15.73
C ASP A 17 1.37 38.58 -16.83
N LYS A 18 1.33 39.12 -18.04
CA LYS A 18 1.91 38.53 -19.26
C LYS A 18 3.45 38.54 -19.27
N GLN A 19 4.11 39.21 -18.32
CA GLN A 19 5.57 39.17 -18.20
C GLN A 19 6.07 38.16 -17.15
N ARG A 20 5.21 37.73 -16.20
CA ARG A 20 5.61 36.82 -15.11
C ARG A 20 4.83 35.52 -14.98
N ALA A 21 3.72 35.35 -15.72
CA ALA A 21 2.99 34.08 -15.84
C ALA A 21 2.53 33.45 -14.50
N LEU A 22 2.00 34.29 -13.59
CA LEU A 22 1.34 33.86 -12.35
C LEU A 22 -0.12 34.32 -12.34
N PHE A 23 -0.99 33.52 -11.71
CA PHE A 23 -2.39 33.87 -11.44
C PHE A 23 -2.53 34.30 -9.97
N VAL A 24 -3.15 35.45 -9.73
CA VAL A 24 -3.53 35.92 -8.39
C VAL A 24 -5.01 36.28 -8.42
N ALA A 25 -5.77 35.90 -7.39
CA ALA A 25 -7.17 36.26 -7.28
C ALA A 25 -7.32 37.76 -6.95
N GLY A 26 -8.24 38.44 -7.63
CA GLY A 26 -8.48 39.88 -7.43
C GLY A 26 -8.86 40.19 -5.97
N GLY A 27 -8.01 40.95 -5.27
CA GLY A 27 -8.22 41.36 -3.88
C GLY A 27 -7.38 40.63 -2.83
N ALA A 28 -6.59 39.62 -3.20
CA ALA A 28 -5.62 39.00 -2.29
C ALA A 28 -4.28 39.77 -2.31
N ASP A 29 -3.74 40.11 -1.14
CA ASP A 29 -2.41 40.70 -1.00
C ASP A 29 -1.32 39.67 -1.39
N PRO A 30 -0.50 39.91 -2.43
CA PRO A 30 0.59 39.01 -2.83
C PRO A 30 1.62 38.77 -1.73
N ALA A 31 1.77 39.70 -0.76
CA ALA A 31 2.66 39.52 0.38
C ALA A 31 2.22 38.37 1.30
N SER A 32 0.94 37.98 1.29
CA SER A 32 0.45 36.82 2.05
C SER A 32 0.97 35.48 1.55
N TYR A 33 1.30 35.36 0.25
CA TYR A 33 1.95 34.17 -0.33
C TYR A 33 3.44 34.08 0.04
N PHE A 34 4.05 35.21 0.40
CA PHE A 34 5.41 35.31 0.92
C PHE A 34 5.44 35.68 2.41
N ALA A 35 4.33 35.47 3.13
CA ALA A 35 4.31 35.50 4.59
C ALA A 35 5.34 34.47 5.05
N ARG A 36 6.43 34.99 5.60
CA ARG A 36 7.65 34.22 5.86
C ARG A 36 7.32 33.00 6.70
N SER A 37 8.01 31.90 6.44
CA SER A 37 8.29 30.92 7.49
C SER A 37 8.74 31.70 8.72
N GLU A 38 7.91 31.76 9.76
CA GLU A 38 8.39 32.13 11.08
C GLU A 38 9.40 31.04 11.44
N HIS A 39 10.69 31.37 11.27
CA HIS A 39 11.77 30.55 11.77
C HIS A 39 11.63 30.53 13.29
N ALA A 40 10.96 29.49 13.79
CA ALA A 40 10.95 29.19 15.21
C ALA A 40 12.38 28.83 15.61
N SER A 41 13.15 29.84 16.03
CA SER A 41 14.45 29.68 16.66
C SER A 41 14.21 29.00 18.00
N PHE A 42 14.26 27.68 18.00
CA PHE A 42 14.29 26.87 19.21
C PHE A 42 15.76 26.59 19.51
N SER A 43 16.24 27.09 20.65
CA SER A 43 17.59 26.87 21.14
C SER A 43 17.46 26.35 22.56
N ILE A 44 17.80 25.08 22.78
CA ILE A 44 17.98 24.56 24.13
C ILE A 44 19.29 25.12 24.66
N ASP A 45 19.26 25.76 25.83
CA ASP A 45 20.48 26.19 26.51
C ASP A 45 21.21 24.95 27.06
N LEU A 46 22.36 24.65 26.45
CA LEU A 46 23.24 23.54 26.84
C LEU A 46 24.45 24.01 27.65
N SER A 47 24.58 25.32 27.95
CA SER A 47 25.76 25.90 28.61
C SER A 47 26.04 25.34 30.00
N GLY A 48 24.99 24.91 30.71
CA GLY A 48 25.08 24.27 32.03
C GLY A 48 25.26 22.75 32.03
N ARG A 49 25.37 22.08 30.87
CA ARG A 49 25.54 20.61 30.80
C ARG A 49 27.02 20.24 30.65
N ARG A 50 27.49 19.34 31.52
CA ARG A 50 28.85 18.78 31.47
C ARG A 50 29.07 18.04 30.15
N LYS A 51 30.20 18.26 29.49
CA LYS A 51 30.55 17.64 28.21
C LYS A 51 31.41 16.40 28.45
N TRP A 52 31.30 15.37 27.60
CA TRP A 52 32.19 14.21 27.70
C TRP A 52 33.68 14.56 27.52
N THR A 53 33.96 15.65 26.79
CA THR A 53 35.31 16.22 26.64
C THR A 53 35.92 16.70 27.96
N GLU A 54 35.13 16.90 29.02
CA GLU A 54 35.59 17.27 30.38
C GLU A 54 36.09 16.07 31.21
N ALA A 55 35.96 14.83 30.71
CA ALA A 55 36.43 13.64 31.41
C ALA A 55 37.95 13.61 31.61
N LEU A 56 38.37 13.10 32.76
CA LEU A 56 39.76 13.05 33.25
C LEU A 56 40.29 11.63 33.43
N GLU A 57 39.44 10.60 33.55
CA GLU A 57 39.88 9.21 33.63
C GLU A 57 40.47 8.77 32.27
N THR A 58 41.74 8.36 32.27
CA THR A 58 42.44 7.83 31.09
C THR A 58 42.84 6.37 31.30
N VAL A 59 43.02 5.65 30.19
CA VAL A 59 43.52 4.27 30.15
C VAL A 59 44.66 4.19 29.14
N GLY A 60 45.81 3.68 29.57
CA GLY A 60 47.01 3.53 28.77
C GLY A 60 48.18 2.99 29.60
N ILE A 61 49.22 2.51 28.93
CA ILE A 61 50.49 2.14 29.58
C ILE A 61 51.36 3.40 29.69
N PRO A 62 52.11 3.64 30.79
CA PRO A 62 53.01 4.79 30.87
C PRO A 62 54.07 4.78 29.75
N GLY A 63 53.90 5.66 28.77
CA GLY A 63 54.77 5.78 27.59
C GLY A 63 54.10 5.53 26.23
N ASP A 64 52.80 5.25 26.20
CA ASP A 64 51.99 5.11 24.98
C ASP A 64 50.82 6.13 24.98
N ASP A 65 50.11 6.29 23.85
CA ASP A 65 48.99 7.24 23.72
C ASP A 65 47.86 6.90 24.73
N SER A 66 47.57 7.83 25.64
CA SER A 66 46.56 7.65 26.69
C SER A 66 45.17 8.08 26.20
N TYR A 67 44.24 7.15 26.07
CA TYR A 67 42.86 7.42 25.67
C TYR A 67 41.98 7.76 26.87
N LYS A 68 40.94 8.57 26.70
CA LYS A 68 39.94 8.79 27.76
C LYS A 68 39.06 7.56 27.91
N ARG A 69 38.83 7.15 29.15
CA ARG A 69 38.02 5.98 29.49
C ARG A 69 36.56 6.14 29.07
N ILE A 70 36.05 7.38 29.04
CA ILE A 70 34.68 7.68 28.62
C ILE A 70 34.47 7.47 27.12
N ASP A 71 35.47 7.74 26.27
CA ASP A 71 35.35 7.61 24.81
C ASP A 71 35.13 6.13 24.44
N LEU A 72 35.89 5.23 25.07
CA LEU A 72 35.70 3.78 24.98
C LEU A 72 34.31 3.35 25.49
N ALA A 73 33.81 3.97 26.56
CA ALA A 73 32.49 3.65 27.10
C ALA A 73 31.35 4.14 26.19
N ILE A 74 31.52 5.25 25.49
CA ILE A 74 30.59 5.76 24.47
C ILE A 74 30.60 4.83 23.24
N GLU A 75 31.77 4.38 22.80
CA GLU A 75 31.91 3.39 21.74
C GLU A 75 31.21 2.07 22.12
N ASP A 76 31.41 1.59 23.35
CA ASP A 76 30.72 0.40 23.87
C ASP A 76 29.19 0.59 23.99
N VAL A 77 28.70 1.81 24.24
CA VAL A 77 27.25 2.12 24.18
C VAL A 77 26.73 1.97 22.74
N VAL A 78 27.43 2.53 21.74
CA VAL A 78 27.05 2.45 20.32
C VAL A 78 27.14 1.01 19.79
N ASN A 79 28.17 0.26 20.19
CA ASN A 79 28.34 -1.14 19.81
C ASN A 79 27.43 -2.12 20.57
N GLY A 80 26.70 -1.66 21.59
CA GLY A 80 25.78 -2.50 22.37
C GLY A 80 26.46 -3.43 23.38
N GLU A 81 27.69 -3.12 23.81
CA GLU A 81 28.53 -3.92 24.70
C GLU A 81 28.12 -3.79 26.19
N ILE A 82 26.89 -4.21 26.50
CA ILE A 82 26.20 -4.04 27.80
C ILE A 82 27.09 -4.41 29.00
N ARG A 83 27.91 -5.47 28.89
CA ARG A 83 28.79 -5.94 29.97
C ARG A 83 29.90 -4.93 30.30
N LYS A 84 30.50 -4.32 29.28
CA LYS A 84 31.58 -3.33 29.44
C LYS A 84 31.02 -2.00 29.94
N VAL A 85 29.90 -1.53 29.37
CA VAL A 85 29.20 -0.33 29.83
C VAL A 85 28.77 -0.48 31.30
N ARG A 86 28.20 -1.63 31.68
CA ARG A 86 27.89 -1.92 33.09
C ARG A 86 29.14 -1.87 33.97
N HIS A 87 30.24 -2.51 33.54
CA HIS A 87 31.50 -2.48 34.28
C HIS A 87 32.06 -1.05 34.44
N TYR A 88 31.96 -0.20 33.42
CA TYR A 88 32.31 1.23 33.53
C TYR A 88 31.42 1.94 34.55
N LEU A 89 30.10 1.78 34.45
CA LEU A 89 29.13 2.41 35.35
C LEU A 89 29.24 1.91 36.82
N ASP A 90 29.80 0.73 37.04
CA ASP A 90 30.00 0.15 38.37
C ASP A 90 31.37 0.52 39.00
N HIS A 91 32.36 0.97 38.20
CA HIS A 91 33.77 1.13 38.63
C HIS A 91 34.49 2.41 38.14
N SER A 92 33.81 3.34 37.48
CA SER A 92 34.35 4.66 37.13
C SER A 92 33.82 5.73 38.08
N ASN A 93 34.68 6.65 38.49
CA ASN A 93 34.27 7.83 39.26
C ASN A 93 33.55 8.85 38.36
N GLU A 94 33.66 8.69 37.04
CA GLU A 94 33.01 9.50 36.00
C GLU A 94 31.80 8.79 35.36
N ALA A 95 31.23 7.77 36.03
CA ALA A 95 29.99 7.11 35.60
C ALA A 95 28.82 8.09 35.40
N ASP A 96 28.68 9.05 36.31
CA ASP A 96 27.70 10.16 36.24
C ASP A 96 27.82 10.99 34.95
N LEU A 97 29.05 11.21 34.48
CA LEU A 97 29.33 11.96 33.25
C LEU A 97 28.91 11.18 31.99
N LEU A 98 28.94 9.84 32.01
CA LEU A 98 28.40 9.03 30.91
C LEU A 98 26.86 9.07 30.88
N ILE A 99 26.20 9.05 32.04
CA ILE A 99 24.73 9.06 32.14
C ILE A 99 24.13 10.43 31.79
N HIS A 100 24.71 11.52 32.31
CA HIS A 100 24.14 12.87 32.24
C HIS A 100 24.89 13.84 31.33
N GLY A 101 26.12 13.52 30.94
CA GLY A 101 26.94 14.35 30.06
C GLY A 101 26.47 14.34 28.61
N VAL A 102 26.98 15.31 27.85
CA VAL A 102 26.62 15.51 26.43
C VAL A 102 27.83 15.49 25.49
N GLU A 103 27.56 15.06 24.26
CA GLU A 103 28.50 15.13 23.13
C GLU A 103 28.82 16.58 22.74
N ALA A 104 30.11 16.84 22.50
CA ALA A 104 30.64 18.14 22.11
C ALA A 104 31.88 17.97 21.22
N ASN A 105 31.86 18.57 20.03
CA ASN A 105 32.92 18.44 19.02
C ASN A 105 33.71 19.75 18.87
N ALA A 106 35.03 19.65 18.78
CA ALA A 106 35.89 20.78 18.45
C ALA A 106 35.87 21.04 16.92
N LEU A 107 35.64 22.29 16.51
CA LEU A 107 35.80 22.70 15.11
C LEU A 107 37.29 22.90 14.80
N HIS A 108 37.92 21.92 14.15
CA HIS A 108 39.12 22.20 13.37
C HIS A 108 38.70 22.80 12.02
N PHE A 109 38.77 24.13 11.91
CA PHE A 109 38.81 24.77 10.61
C PHE A 109 40.10 24.36 9.90
N PHE A 110 39.97 23.72 8.74
CA PHE A 110 41.11 23.53 7.85
C PHE A 110 41.51 24.91 7.33
N HIS A 111 42.66 25.41 7.80
CA HIS A 111 43.27 26.59 7.22
C HIS A 111 43.71 26.25 5.80
N ASP A 112 43.14 26.91 4.80
CA ASP A 112 43.68 26.88 3.45
C ASP A 112 45.04 27.63 3.49
N PRO A 113 46.16 27.04 3.03
CA PRO A 113 47.47 27.69 3.12
C PRO A 113 47.63 28.92 2.22
N ASP A 114 46.70 29.14 1.28
CA ASP A 114 46.79 30.17 0.23
C ASP A 114 45.91 31.42 0.50
N ASP A 115 45.26 31.56 1.66
CA ASP A 115 44.43 32.73 2.01
C ASP A 115 45.24 33.83 2.75
N ASP A 116 45.93 34.66 1.96
CA ASP A 116 46.82 35.77 2.37
C ASP A 116 46.08 36.99 3.02
N ASN A 117 44.98 36.77 3.74
CA ASN A 117 44.14 37.85 4.29
C ASN A 117 44.41 38.13 5.78
N ASP A 118 45.45 38.93 6.01
CA ASP A 118 45.99 39.34 7.30
C ASP A 118 44.99 40.16 8.16
N SER A 119 44.18 39.47 8.98
CA SER A 119 43.40 40.11 10.05
C SER A 119 42.96 39.14 11.17
N ASP A 120 43.82 38.95 12.17
CA ASP A 120 43.46 38.42 13.50
C ASP A 120 42.99 39.62 14.38
N PRO A 121 41.90 39.49 15.15
CA PRO A 121 42.07 38.98 16.51
C PRO A 121 40.98 38.02 17.00
N ALA A 122 41.43 36.94 17.63
CA ALA A 122 40.72 36.01 18.51
C ALA A 122 39.96 34.86 17.81
N ASP A 123 40.73 33.87 17.39
CA ASP A 123 40.30 32.47 17.23
C ASP A 123 39.82 31.88 18.57
N GLU A 124 38.57 32.15 18.96
CA GLU A 124 37.85 31.31 19.91
C GLU A 124 37.33 30.06 19.17
N GLY A 125 38.13 28.99 19.20
CA GLY A 125 37.78 27.68 18.64
C GLY A 125 36.45 27.13 19.16
N GLY A 126 35.38 27.40 18.42
CA GLY A 126 34.01 27.11 18.82
C GLY A 126 33.74 25.61 18.98
N VAL A 127 33.40 25.19 20.20
CA VAL A 127 32.96 23.81 20.47
C VAL A 127 31.47 23.68 20.14
N LEU A 128 31.14 22.92 19.10
CA LEU A 128 29.74 22.60 18.76
C LEU A 128 29.22 21.50 19.69
N VAL A 129 28.38 21.88 20.65
CA VAL A 129 27.69 20.95 21.55
C VAL A 129 26.42 20.44 20.88
N THR A 130 26.36 19.16 20.52
CA THR A 130 25.15 18.56 19.92
C THR A 130 24.06 18.34 20.97
N GLY A 131 24.44 18.20 22.25
CA GLY A 131 23.53 17.97 23.36
C GLY A 131 23.07 16.51 23.49
N LYS A 132 23.56 15.60 22.64
CA LYS A 132 23.20 14.18 22.69
C LYS A 132 23.81 13.51 23.92
N THR A 133 23.00 12.71 24.61
CA THR A 133 23.40 11.90 25.77
C THR A 133 23.60 10.43 25.36
N ALA A 134 24.17 9.59 26.24
CA ALA A 134 24.36 8.16 25.96
C ALA A 134 23.02 7.46 25.65
N LEU A 135 21.92 7.93 26.25
CA LEU A 135 20.57 7.41 25.99
C LEU A 135 20.05 7.76 24.59
N HIS A 136 20.46 8.88 23.98
CA HIS A 136 20.16 9.18 22.58
C HIS A 136 20.87 8.20 21.65
N LEU A 137 22.16 7.94 21.91
CA LEU A 137 22.94 7.00 21.11
C LEU A 137 22.36 5.58 21.22
N ALA A 138 22.10 5.10 22.44
CA ALA A 138 21.48 3.79 22.66
C ALA A 138 20.08 3.64 22.03
N ALA A 139 19.29 4.72 21.94
CA ALA A 139 17.96 4.71 21.35
C ALA A 139 17.95 4.50 19.82
N CYS A 140 19.04 4.85 19.12
CA CYS A 140 19.23 4.58 17.69
C CYS A 140 19.48 3.09 17.40
N GLU A 141 20.14 2.40 18.34
CA GLU A 141 20.67 1.06 18.13
C GLU A 141 19.66 -0.05 18.50
N LYS A 142 19.98 -1.29 18.12
CA LYS A 142 19.07 -2.45 18.32
C LYS A 142 19.03 -2.95 19.77
N SER A 143 19.94 -2.50 20.65
CA SER A 143 20.05 -2.95 22.05
C SER A 143 19.07 -2.23 22.97
N SER A 144 17.84 -2.73 23.04
CA SER A 144 16.83 -2.25 23.99
C SER A 144 17.24 -2.44 25.46
N GLU A 145 18.13 -3.39 25.70
CA GLU A 145 18.75 -3.73 26.98
C GLU A 145 19.78 -2.66 27.40
N MET A 146 20.48 -2.01 26.46
CA MET A 146 21.32 -0.84 26.74
C MET A 146 20.46 0.36 27.15
N VAL A 147 19.35 0.60 26.43
CA VAL A 147 18.36 1.62 26.79
C VAL A 147 17.81 1.37 28.20
N GLN A 148 17.43 0.13 28.52
CA GLN A 148 16.99 -0.25 29.86
C GLN A 148 18.08 -0.03 30.93
N LEU A 149 19.33 -0.46 30.68
CA LEU A 149 20.43 -0.28 31.62
C LEU A 149 20.67 1.21 31.95
N LEU A 150 20.70 2.09 30.95
CA LEU A 150 20.93 3.51 31.17
C LEU A 150 19.78 4.16 31.97
N LEU A 151 18.53 3.78 31.69
CA LEU A 151 17.35 4.23 32.43
C LEU A 151 17.34 3.73 33.88
N GLU A 152 17.71 2.47 34.13
CA GLU A 152 17.88 1.90 35.49
C GLU A 152 19.00 2.59 36.28
N ARG A 153 19.96 3.22 35.60
CA ARG A 153 21.05 4.01 36.20
C ARG A 153 20.76 5.52 36.26
N GLY A 154 19.52 5.94 35.99
CA GLY A 154 19.06 7.31 36.20
C GLY A 154 19.15 8.23 34.98
N ALA A 155 19.42 7.71 33.77
CA ALA A 155 19.35 8.53 32.55
C ALA A 155 17.94 9.11 32.36
N ASP A 156 17.87 10.41 32.06
CA ASP A 156 16.60 11.11 31.83
C ASP A 156 15.98 10.72 30.47
N PRO A 157 14.80 10.06 30.43
CA PRO A 157 14.13 9.69 29.18
C PRO A 157 13.63 10.89 28.37
N ASN A 158 13.57 12.08 28.98
CA ASN A 158 13.10 13.32 28.39
C ASN A 158 14.22 14.33 28.07
N ALA A 159 15.49 13.94 28.26
CA ALA A 159 16.63 14.79 27.95
C ALA A 159 16.54 15.29 26.49
N GLN A 160 16.66 16.60 26.31
CA GLN A 160 16.64 17.23 24.98
C GLN A 160 18.04 17.53 24.46
N ASP A 161 18.27 17.32 23.15
CA ASP A 161 19.45 17.76 22.41
C ASP A 161 19.33 19.22 21.92
N SER A 162 20.30 19.72 21.14
CA SER A 162 20.29 21.11 20.66
C SER A 162 19.12 21.45 19.72
N GLU A 163 18.51 20.46 19.06
CA GLU A 163 17.31 20.62 18.22
C GLU A 163 16.00 20.38 19.01
N GLY A 164 16.11 20.01 20.28
CA GLY A 164 14.98 19.62 21.12
C GLY A 164 14.55 18.16 20.97
N ARG A 165 15.29 17.32 20.22
CA ARG A 165 15.00 15.89 20.09
C ARG A 165 15.24 15.21 21.41
N THR A 166 14.50 14.14 21.67
CA THR A 166 14.67 13.26 22.85
C THR A 166 15.03 11.85 22.40
N PRO A 167 15.46 10.94 23.31
CA PRO A 167 15.69 9.54 22.96
C PRO A 167 14.45 8.86 22.31
N LEU A 168 13.24 9.31 22.65
CA LEU A 168 12.00 8.82 22.03
C LEU A 168 11.87 9.23 20.55
N HIS A 169 12.38 10.41 20.18
CA HIS A 169 12.44 10.86 18.78
C HIS A 169 13.43 10.01 17.97
N GLU A 170 14.62 9.73 18.52
CA GLU A 170 15.62 8.86 17.88
C GLU A 170 15.09 7.42 17.72
N ALA A 171 14.55 6.81 18.78
CA ALA A 171 13.97 5.47 18.71
C ALA A 171 12.84 5.36 17.66
N ALA A 172 12.02 6.40 17.52
CA ALA A 172 10.99 6.49 16.48
C ALA A 172 11.57 6.72 15.07
N LEU A 173 12.60 7.56 14.93
CA LEU A 173 13.30 7.79 13.67
C LEU A 173 13.93 6.50 13.13
N TRP A 174 14.56 5.70 13.99
CA TRP A 174 15.22 4.45 13.61
C TRP A 174 14.27 3.24 13.55
N GLY A 175 13.08 3.34 14.15
CA GLY A 175 12.06 2.28 14.13
C GLY A 175 12.31 1.18 15.18
N ARG A 176 12.86 1.54 16.34
CA ARG A 176 13.24 0.61 17.42
C ARG A 176 12.06 0.37 18.37
N LEU A 177 11.13 -0.52 18.01
CA LEU A 177 9.86 -0.70 18.75
C LEU A 177 10.07 -1.04 20.24
N GLN A 178 11.04 -1.89 20.57
CA GLN A 178 11.31 -2.25 21.97
C GLN A 178 11.94 -1.10 22.76
N SER A 179 12.82 -0.30 22.14
CA SER A 179 13.37 0.91 22.75
C SER A 179 12.28 1.95 23.00
N VAL A 180 11.34 2.14 22.07
CA VAL A 180 10.15 3.01 22.27
C VAL A 180 9.29 2.52 23.45
N LYS A 181 8.97 1.21 23.51
CA LYS A 181 8.21 0.62 24.63
C LYS A 181 8.92 0.81 25.97
N THR A 182 10.24 0.66 26.00
CA THR A 182 11.07 0.82 27.21
C THR A 182 11.10 2.28 27.66
N LEU A 183 11.34 3.23 26.74
CA LEU A 183 11.32 4.66 27.04
C LEU A 183 9.95 5.12 27.59
N LEU A 184 8.84 4.69 26.98
CA LEU A 184 7.50 5.00 27.47
C LEU A 184 7.24 4.39 28.86
N ARG A 185 7.68 3.16 29.12
CA ARG A 185 7.57 2.49 30.43
C ARG A 185 8.32 3.26 31.55
N PHE A 186 9.42 3.92 31.21
CA PHE A 186 10.21 4.74 32.13
C PHE A 186 9.80 6.23 32.15
N GLY A 187 8.70 6.62 31.48
CA GLY A 187 8.13 7.96 31.59
C GLY A 187 8.58 8.99 30.54
N ALA A 188 9.01 8.54 29.35
CA ALA A 188 9.21 9.43 28.22
C ALA A 188 7.88 10.10 27.79
N ASP A 189 7.86 11.43 27.69
CA ASP A 189 6.70 12.21 27.27
C ASP A 189 6.64 12.32 25.74
N GLN A 190 5.69 11.57 25.16
CA GLN A 190 5.36 11.60 23.73
C GLN A 190 4.78 12.93 23.22
N LYS A 191 4.52 13.92 24.09
CA LYS A 191 4.06 15.26 23.73
C LYS A 191 5.19 16.25 23.44
N LEU A 192 6.43 15.93 23.80
CA LEU A 192 7.56 16.83 23.56
C LEU A 192 7.78 17.02 22.04
N GLU A 193 8.06 18.27 21.65
CA GLU A 193 8.29 18.69 20.27
C GLU A 193 9.74 19.11 20.09
N CYS A 194 10.37 18.67 19.00
CA CYS A 194 11.66 19.17 18.51
C CYS A 194 11.45 20.05 17.26
N VAL A 195 12.45 20.86 16.90
CA VAL A 195 12.43 21.61 15.63
C VAL A 195 13.31 20.94 14.59
N ARG A 196 12.71 20.48 13.49
CA ARG A 196 13.41 19.94 12.32
C ARG A 196 13.08 20.77 11.09
N SER A 197 14.09 21.32 10.41
CA SER A 197 13.91 22.15 9.21
C SER A 197 12.89 23.29 9.38
N GLY A 198 12.87 23.92 10.57
CA GLY A 198 11.94 24.98 10.93
C GLY A 198 10.52 24.53 11.32
N ARG A 199 10.25 23.22 11.38
CA ARG A 199 8.95 22.64 11.74
C ARG A 199 9.00 21.98 13.12
N ARG A 200 7.98 22.21 13.94
CA ARG A 200 7.78 21.44 15.18
C ARG A 200 7.23 20.05 14.84
N LEU A 201 7.84 19.02 15.40
CA LEU A 201 7.51 17.60 15.21
C LEU A 201 7.61 16.87 16.55
N ARG A 202 6.76 15.88 16.81
CA ARG A 202 6.91 14.95 17.95
C ARG A 202 7.47 13.62 17.45
N ALA A 203 7.83 12.72 18.36
CA ALA A 203 8.38 11.41 18.03
C ALA A 203 7.55 10.61 17.01
N VAL A 204 6.21 10.71 17.04
CA VAL A 204 5.36 9.97 16.08
C VAL A 204 5.49 10.45 14.63
N GLU A 205 5.87 11.70 14.40
CA GLU A 205 6.15 12.22 13.06
C GLU A 205 7.47 11.66 12.46
N PHE A 206 8.39 11.17 13.30
CA PHE A 206 9.64 10.51 12.86
C PHE A 206 9.42 9.03 12.50
N ALA A 207 8.46 8.35 13.14
CA ALA A 207 8.10 6.97 12.80
C ALA A 207 7.41 6.86 11.44
N LYS A 208 6.58 7.85 11.06
CA LYS A 208 5.86 7.90 9.79
C LYS A 208 6.82 7.89 8.57
N PRO A 209 6.46 7.23 7.45
CA PRO A 209 7.24 7.31 6.22
C PRO A 209 7.23 8.74 5.66
N SER A 210 8.40 9.24 5.30
CA SER A 210 8.57 10.50 4.57
C SER A 210 9.91 10.50 3.85
N ARG A 211 10.00 11.22 2.73
CA ARG A 211 11.22 11.33 1.91
C ARG A 211 12.46 11.80 2.69
N GLU A 212 12.27 12.68 3.68
CA GLU A 212 13.35 13.13 4.57
C GLU A 212 13.84 11.98 5.46
N ASN A 213 12.91 11.25 6.08
CA ASN A 213 13.23 10.09 6.93
C ASN A 213 13.88 8.96 6.09
N GLU A 214 13.45 8.76 4.84
CA GLU A 214 14.04 7.78 3.90
C GLU A 214 15.51 8.10 3.56
N ILE A 215 15.84 9.38 3.34
CA ILE A 215 17.22 9.80 3.05
C ILE A 215 18.12 9.64 4.28
N GLU A 216 17.63 9.98 5.48
CA GLU A 216 18.40 9.77 6.73
C GLU A 216 18.64 8.28 7.02
N ARG A 217 17.62 7.42 6.81
CA ARG A 217 17.75 5.95 6.94
C ARG A 217 18.85 5.38 6.04
N HIS A 218 19.06 5.94 4.85
CA HIS A 218 20.02 5.42 3.87
C HIS A 218 21.49 5.76 4.19
N LYS A 219 21.76 6.65 5.15
CA LYS A 219 23.13 7.13 5.48
C LYS A 219 23.93 6.25 6.45
N ARG A 220 23.30 5.29 7.14
CA ARG A 220 23.98 4.30 7.99
C ARG A 220 23.70 2.89 7.47
N ASN A 221 24.65 2.37 6.69
CA ASN A 221 24.49 1.11 5.96
C ASN A 221 24.63 -0.10 6.91
N THR A 222 23.51 -0.74 7.27
CA THR A 222 23.49 -2.11 7.83
C THR A 222 22.30 -2.90 7.28
N LEU A 223 22.54 -4.18 7.01
CA LEU A 223 21.55 -5.13 6.51
C LEU A 223 20.53 -5.47 7.63
N GLU A 224 19.35 -4.85 7.59
CA GLU A 224 18.16 -5.35 8.30
C GLU A 224 17.00 -5.51 7.31
N GLU A 225 16.13 -6.50 7.53
CA GLU A 225 14.93 -6.71 6.71
C GLU A 225 14.00 -5.49 6.80
N THR A 226 13.82 -4.77 5.69
CA THR A 226 12.96 -3.58 5.59
C THR A 226 11.55 -3.84 6.11
N TYR A 227 11.00 -5.04 5.84
CA TYR A 227 9.66 -5.47 6.25
C TYR A 227 9.44 -5.48 7.77
N GLU A 228 10.37 -6.05 8.53
CA GLU A 228 10.26 -6.09 10.00
C GLU A 228 10.35 -4.67 10.57
N ARG A 229 11.22 -3.84 10.01
CA ARG A 229 11.40 -2.44 10.41
C ARG A 229 10.17 -1.58 10.11
N ASP A 230 9.48 -1.81 9.00
CA ASP A 230 8.25 -1.09 8.67
C ASP A 230 7.04 -1.57 9.52
N ARG A 231 6.94 -2.87 9.83
CA ARG A 231 6.00 -3.38 10.86
C ARG A 231 6.25 -2.76 12.23
N ASP A 232 7.51 -2.65 12.66
CA ASP A 232 7.88 -1.97 13.91
C ASP A 232 7.49 -0.49 13.90
N ARG A 233 7.63 0.21 12.77
CA ARG A 233 7.18 1.60 12.60
C ARG A 233 5.67 1.75 12.64
N GLU A 234 4.91 0.87 12.00
CA GLU A 234 3.44 0.84 12.12
C GLU A 234 3.05 0.71 13.61
N ALA A 235 3.68 -0.22 14.33
CA ALA A 235 3.45 -0.43 15.75
C ALA A 235 3.84 0.80 16.61
N ILE A 236 4.97 1.47 16.32
CA ILE A 236 5.37 2.72 16.99
C ILE A 236 4.35 3.84 16.73
N VAL A 237 3.85 3.99 15.50
CA VAL A 237 2.84 5.01 15.14
C VAL A 237 1.55 4.78 15.91
N CYS A 238 1.07 3.54 16.02
CA CYS A 238 -0.09 3.19 16.84
C CYS A 238 0.16 3.48 18.33
N LEU A 239 1.33 3.07 18.85
CA LEU A 239 1.71 3.21 20.25
C LEU A 239 1.76 4.68 20.71
N LEU A 240 2.41 5.55 19.93
CA LEU A 240 2.59 6.97 20.26
C LEU A 240 1.35 7.85 20.02
N GLN A 241 0.29 7.32 19.40
CA GLN A 241 -0.96 8.06 19.18
C GLN A 241 -1.99 7.87 20.31
N ASN A 242 -1.76 6.98 21.28
CA ASN A 242 -2.77 6.53 22.25
C ASN A 242 -4.08 6.07 21.57
N TYR A 243 -3.98 5.46 20.39
CA TYR A 243 -5.13 5.04 19.58
C TYR A 243 -5.36 3.53 19.68
N THR A 244 -6.48 3.13 20.27
CA THR A 244 -7.07 1.81 20.03
C THR A 244 -7.53 1.73 18.58
N GLU A 245 -6.90 0.85 17.80
CA GLU A 245 -7.33 0.37 16.47
C GLU A 245 -8.14 1.33 15.58
N GLN A 246 -7.52 2.42 15.13
CA GLN A 246 -7.91 3.05 13.87
C GLN A 246 -6.70 3.65 13.15
N LEU A 247 -5.80 2.74 12.76
CA LEU A 247 -4.83 2.99 11.71
C LEU A 247 -5.63 3.50 10.49
N ASN A 248 -5.30 4.69 9.96
CA ASN A 248 -5.95 5.30 8.80
C ASN A 248 -5.66 4.45 7.53
N ARG A 249 -6.27 3.28 7.46
CA ARG A 249 -6.20 2.34 6.33
C ARG A 249 -7.12 2.87 5.26
N SER A 250 -6.52 3.44 4.22
CA SER A 250 -7.25 3.81 3.04
C SER A 250 -7.32 2.60 2.11
N VAL A 251 -8.54 2.22 1.72
CA VAL A 251 -8.80 1.13 0.78
C VAL A 251 -8.32 1.57 -0.59
N SER A 252 -7.35 0.85 -1.14
CA SER A 252 -6.56 1.27 -2.30
C SER A 252 -7.27 1.11 -3.66
N GLY A 253 -8.46 0.50 -3.68
CA GLY A 253 -9.28 0.34 -4.87
C GLY A 253 -10.55 -0.46 -4.62
N PHE A 254 -11.49 -0.36 -5.57
CA PHE A 254 -12.73 -1.15 -5.57
C PHE A 254 -12.42 -2.65 -5.70
N VAL A 255 -13.17 -3.50 -5.00
CA VAL A 255 -12.76 -4.91 -4.79
C VAL A 255 -13.09 -5.84 -5.98
N PHE A 256 -13.80 -5.36 -7.00
CA PHE A 256 -14.10 -6.14 -8.22
C PHE A 256 -13.33 -5.66 -9.45
N THR A 257 -12.75 -6.62 -10.16
CA THR A 257 -11.75 -6.43 -11.19
C THR A 257 -11.53 -7.71 -12.03
N SER A 258 -11.56 -7.64 -13.36
CA SER A 258 -11.19 -8.74 -14.25
C SER A 258 -9.68 -9.06 -14.21
N ALA A 259 -9.31 -10.31 -14.46
CA ALA A 259 -7.96 -10.65 -14.90
C ALA A 259 -7.68 -10.08 -16.30
N PRO A 260 -6.40 -9.85 -16.70
CA PRO A 260 -6.07 -9.48 -18.08
C PRO A 260 -6.20 -10.70 -19.02
N GLY A 261 -7.42 -10.94 -19.51
CA GLY A 261 -7.74 -11.97 -20.49
C GLY A 261 -9.26 -12.06 -20.72
N PRO A 262 -9.78 -12.14 -21.97
CA PRO A 262 -11.22 -11.97 -22.23
C PRO A 262 -12.17 -13.00 -21.60
N GLU A 263 -11.66 -14.16 -21.15
CA GLU A 263 -12.48 -15.24 -20.59
C GLU A 263 -11.88 -15.81 -19.27
N GLY A 264 -11.21 -14.95 -18.49
CA GLY A 264 -10.61 -15.30 -17.20
C GLY A 264 -11.37 -14.72 -16.02
N LEU A 265 -12.41 -15.41 -15.54
CA LEU A 265 -13.31 -14.89 -14.51
C LEU A 265 -13.39 -15.81 -13.28
N LEU A 266 -12.89 -15.35 -12.13
CA LEU A 266 -13.53 -15.52 -10.82
C LEU A 266 -13.64 -14.17 -10.09
N THR A 267 -13.97 -13.11 -10.84
CA THR A 267 -14.36 -11.82 -10.26
C THR A 267 -15.73 -11.43 -10.79
N LEU A 268 -16.75 -11.51 -9.94
CA LEU A 268 -18.18 -11.31 -10.26
C LEU A 268 -18.76 -12.08 -11.44
N THR A 269 -18.00 -12.92 -12.13
CA THR A 269 -18.48 -13.72 -13.29
C THR A 269 -17.83 -15.09 -13.30
N ALA A 270 -17.51 -15.64 -12.13
CA ALA A 270 -16.95 -16.98 -11.95
C ALA A 270 -17.52 -17.99 -12.94
N HIS A 271 -16.71 -18.40 -13.93
CA HIS A 271 -17.00 -19.53 -14.84
C HIS A 271 -16.81 -20.85 -14.09
N PHE A 272 -17.58 -21.01 -13.02
CA PHE A 272 -17.67 -22.30 -12.34
C PHE A 272 -18.27 -23.30 -13.30
N ASP A 273 -17.42 -24.21 -13.70
CA ASP A 273 -17.81 -25.57 -13.99
C ASP A 273 -17.71 -26.30 -12.61
N VAL A 274 -18.81 -26.89 -12.09
CA VAL A 274 -18.98 -27.89 -10.96
C VAL A 274 -19.61 -29.21 -11.54
N PRO A 275 -19.19 -30.49 -11.27
CA PRO A 275 -18.64 -31.10 -10.02
C PRO A 275 -17.37 -32.02 -10.11
N ASP A 276 -16.86 -32.47 -8.95
CA ASP A 276 -15.82 -33.53 -8.75
C ASP A 276 -14.31 -33.20 -8.86
N GLN A 277 -13.82 -32.17 -8.16
CA GLN A 277 -13.30 -32.26 -6.76
C GLN A 277 -12.25 -31.18 -6.36
N TRP A 278 -11.99 -30.14 -7.16
CA TRP A 278 -10.76 -29.34 -7.01
C TRP A 278 -10.95 -28.01 -6.23
N LYS A 279 -9.90 -27.44 -5.61
CA LYS A 279 -9.98 -26.20 -4.77
C LYS A 279 -9.13 -25.03 -5.28
N THR A 280 -9.52 -23.78 -4.98
CA THR A 280 -8.74 -22.56 -5.31
C THR A 280 -8.55 -21.62 -4.11
N ILE A 281 -7.38 -20.98 -3.95
CA ILE A 281 -7.10 -19.88 -2.99
C ILE A 281 -6.83 -18.56 -3.72
N GLY A 282 -7.43 -17.46 -3.27
CA GLY A 282 -6.90 -16.10 -3.47
C GLY A 282 -6.36 -15.51 -2.16
N VAL A 283 -5.08 -15.13 -2.11
CA VAL A 283 -4.45 -14.44 -0.98
C VAL A 283 -4.12 -12.98 -1.37
N LEU A 284 -4.78 -12.05 -0.70
CA LEU A 284 -4.82 -10.65 -1.08
C LEU A 284 -4.04 -9.77 -0.10
N TYR A 285 -3.28 -8.85 -0.69
CA TYR A 285 -2.79 -7.60 -0.12
C TYR A 285 -2.88 -6.56 -1.25
N ARG A 286 -3.05 -5.27 -0.95
CA ARG A 286 -3.32 -4.27 -2.01
C ARG A 286 -2.46 -3.02 -1.93
N GLY A 287 -1.74 -2.77 -3.02
CA GLY A 287 -1.31 -1.43 -3.44
C GLY A 287 -2.41 -0.67 -4.22
N SER A 288 -2.16 0.58 -4.60
CA SER A 288 -3.16 1.52 -5.14
C SER A 288 -3.31 1.57 -6.66
N GLN A 289 -2.89 0.51 -7.37
CA GLN A 289 -2.77 0.55 -8.84
C GLN A 289 -3.29 -0.67 -9.62
N LEU A 290 -3.67 -1.81 -9.01
CA LEU A 290 -4.01 -3.02 -9.79
C LEU A 290 -5.03 -3.98 -9.13
N PRO A 291 -5.54 -4.98 -9.91
CA PRO A 291 -6.72 -5.76 -9.58
C PRO A 291 -6.63 -6.87 -8.53
N CYS A 292 -7.79 -7.19 -7.96
CA CYS A 292 -8.10 -8.44 -7.28
C CYS A 292 -8.22 -9.57 -8.29
N ILE A 293 -7.18 -10.39 -8.43
CA ILE A 293 -7.25 -11.58 -9.28
C ILE A 293 -7.55 -12.79 -8.41
N ALA A 294 -8.76 -13.32 -8.59
CA ALA A 294 -9.05 -14.73 -8.39
C ALA A 294 -9.58 -15.26 -9.73
N ALA A 295 -9.10 -16.43 -10.13
CA ALA A 295 -9.59 -17.22 -11.26
C ALA A 295 -9.26 -18.70 -11.04
N MET A 296 -9.79 -19.58 -11.89
CA MET A 296 -9.89 -21.03 -11.61
C MET A 296 -8.86 -21.85 -12.38
N SER A 297 -8.59 -23.07 -11.90
CA SER A 297 -7.78 -24.07 -12.62
C SER A 297 -8.52 -24.66 -13.83
N GLY A 298 -7.80 -25.16 -14.83
CA GLY A 298 -8.32 -26.17 -15.78
C GLY A 298 -7.96 -25.96 -17.24
N TRP A 299 -8.11 -24.73 -17.74
CA TRP A 299 -8.14 -24.40 -19.17
C TRP A 299 -6.80 -23.89 -19.72
N GLY A 300 -6.63 -23.99 -21.05
CA GLY A 300 -5.49 -23.42 -21.78
C GLY A 300 -5.94 -22.51 -22.92
N TYR A 301 -5.20 -21.42 -23.15
CA TYR A 301 -5.55 -20.37 -24.12
C TYR A 301 -5.00 -20.62 -25.53
N GLN A 302 -5.80 -20.33 -26.57
CA GLN A 302 -5.33 -20.18 -27.96
C GLN A 302 -5.83 -18.87 -28.59
N ASN A 303 -4.94 -18.18 -29.31
CA ASN A 303 -5.15 -16.84 -29.88
C ASN A 303 -6.14 -16.77 -31.07
N LEU A 304 -6.73 -17.89 -31.50
CA LEU A 304 -7.53 -17.98 -32.72
C LEU A 304 -8.85 -18.70 -32.42
N GLN A 305 -9.99 -18.04 -32.72
CA GLN A 305 -11.36 -18.59 -32.68
C GLN A 305 -12.08 -18.70 -31.32
N GLN A 306 -11.84 -17.79 -30.36
CA GLN A 306 -12.77 -17.50 -29.23
C GLN A 306 -13.37 -18.74 -28.53
N THR A 307 -12.53 -19.74 -28.25
CA THR A 307 -12.92 -20.97 -27.59
C THR A 307 -11.82 -21.38 -26.62
N ASN A 308 -12.16 -21.47 -25.33
CA ASN A 308 -11.28 -22.12 -24.38
C ASN A 308 -11.21 -23.62 -24.75
N ILE A 309 -10.02 -24.20 -24.68
CA ILE A 309 -9.85 -25.65 -24.88
C ILE A 309 -9.73 -26.31 -23.51
N GLN A 310 -10.68 -27.19 -23.19
CA GLN A 310 -10.61 -28.02 -21.98
C GLN A 310 -9.34 -28.84 -22.12
N ILE A 311 -8.39 -28.67 -21.19
CA ILE A 311 -7.25 -29.57 -21.12
C ILE A 311 -7.83 -30.92 -20.68
N ALA A 312 -7.80 -31.91 -21.57
CA ALA A 312 -8.57 -33.14 -21.45
C ALA A 312 -8.40 -33.85 -20.10
N GLY A 313 -9.50 -34.38 -19.55
CA GLY A 313 -9.50 -35.14 -18.30
C GLY A 313 -9.56 -34.29 -17.02
N LYS A 314 -10.23 -33.13 -17.06
CA LYS A 314 -10.32 -32.22 -15.91
C LYS A 314 -11.73 -31.74 -15.63
N ASP A 315 -12.10 -31.87 -14.37
CA ASP A 315 -13.47 -31.80 -13.92
C ASP A 315 -13.55 -30.97 -12.60
N TRP A 316 -14.05 -29.75 -12.76
CA TRP A 316 -14.94 -28.95 -11.90
C TRP A 316 -14.67 -28.77 -10.33
N THR A 317 -14.83 -27.57 -9.72
CA THR A 317 -14.36 -27.20 -8.32
C THR A 317 -15.42 -27.02 -7.21
N ASN A 318 -15.20 -27.52 -5.97
CA ASN A 318 -16.21 -27.42 -4.87
C ASN A 318 -15.91 -26.43 -3.71
N GLU A 319 -14.69 -25.93 -3.54
CA GLU A 319 -14.30 -24.99 -2.46
C GLU A 319 -13.49 -23.80 -3.01
N VAL A 320 -13.92 -22.58 -2.65
CA VAL A 320 -13.23 -21.31 -2.96
C VAL A 320 -12.77 -20.68 -1.65
N THR A 321 -11.46 -20.59 -1.45
CA THR A 321 -10.85 -19.91 -0.30
C THR A 321 -10.38 -18.50 -0.68
N MET A 322 -10.66 -17.52 0.17
CA MET A 322 -10.18 -16.15 0.06
C MET A 322 -9.58 -15.70 1.39
N ASN A 323 -8.44 -15.01 1.36
CA ASN A 323 -7.84 -14.38 2.53
C ASN A 323 -7.41 -12.95 2.19
N ASP A 324 -7.68 -12.00 3.08
CA ASP A 324 -7.06 -10.67 3.05
C ASP A 324 -6.73 -10.24 4.49
N ARG A 325 -5.60 -9.56 4.69
CA ARG A 325 -5.22 -9.02 6.02
C ARG A 325 -6.14 -7.86 6.42
N ASP A 326 -6.72 -7.14 5.45
CA ASP A 326 -7.63 -6.03 5.67
C ASP A 326 -9.09 -6.49 5.86
N LEU A 327 -9.63 -6.22 7.04
CA LEU A 327 -11.02 -6.50 7.37
C LEU A 327 -12.00 -5.79 6.43
N ASP A 328 -11.69 -4.60 5.92
CA ASP A 328 -12.63 -3.88 5.05
C ASP A 328 -12.85 -4.61 3.72
N ILE A 329 -11.84 -5.34 3.24
CA ILE A 329 -11.94 -6.16 2.04
C ILE A 329 -12.70 -7.45 2.34
N VAL A 330 -12.37 -8.13 3.45
CA VAL A 330 -13.06 -9.37 3.86
C VAL A 330 -14.53 -9.12 4.18
N ALA A 331 -14.84 -8.04 4.92
CA ALA A 331 -16.19 -7.69 5.33
C ALA A 331 -17.09 -7.37 4.13
N ARG A 332 -16.57 -6.60 3.17
CA ARG A 332 -17.30 -6.28 1.94
C ARG A 332 -17.54 -7.55 1.11
N ASN A 333 -16.53 -8.41 0.94
CA ASN A 333 -16.69 -9.70 0.25
C ASN A 333 -17.73 -10.61 0.93
N ALA A 334 -17.75 -10.65 2.27
CA ALA A 334 -18.76 -11.37 3.03
C ALA A 334 -20.18 -10.80 2.79
N ILE A 335 -20.36 -9.48 2.86
CA ILE A 335 -21.64 -8.80 2.60
C ILE A 335 -22.14 -9.10 1.18
N MET A 336 -21.28 -9.02 0.16
CA MET A 336 -21.65 -9.35 -1.22
C MET A 336 -22.11 -10.80 -1.34
N LEU A 337 -21.36 -11.77 -0.82
CA LEU A 337 -21.71 -13.18 -0.94
C LEU A 337 -23.01 -13.49 -0.19
N LEU A 338 -23.23 -12.87 0.97
CA LEU A 338 -24.52 -12.96 1.66
C LEU A 338 -25.65 -12.36 0.82
N ILE A 339 -25.48 -11.20 0.17
CA ILE A 339 -26.49 -10.66 -0.75
C ILE A 339 -26.77 -11.64 -1.90
N ALA A 340 -25.74 -12.19 -2.54
CA ALA A 340 -25.87 -13.14 -3.65
C ALA A 340 -26.50 -14.50 -3.26
N LEU A 341 -26.39 -14.90 -1.99
CA LEU A 341 -26.94 -16.16 -1.47
C LEU A 341 -28.32 -16.01 -0.80
N VAL A 342 -28.67 -14.82 -0.31
CA VAL A 342 -29.91 -14.54 0.44
C VAL A 342 -30.98 -13.85 -0.41
N VAL A 343 -30.60 -13.04 -1.41
CA VAL A 343 -31.56 -12.28 -2.23
C VAL A 343 -31.98 -13.11 -3.45
N GLU A 344 -33.23 -13.59 -3.43
CA GLU A 344 -33.79 -14.45 -4.49
C GLU A 344 -33.89 -13.76 -5.86
N ASN A 345 -34.22 -12.46 -5.87
CA ASN A 345 -34.34 -11.71 -7.12
C ASN A 345 -32.94 -11.32 -7.65
N THR A 346 -32.54 -11.92 -8.76
CA THR A 346 -31.22 -11.70 -9.36
C THR A 346 -30.94 -10.24 -9.69
N ASP A 347 -31.88 -9.50 -10.27
CA ASP A 347 -31.67 -8.09 -10.63
C ASP A 347 -31.60 -7.18 -9.40
N GLU A 348 -32.41 -7.45 -8.37
CA GLU A 348 -32.34 -6.77 -7.06
C GLU A 348 -30.96 -6.98 -6.41
N ALA A 349 -30.49 -8.23 -6.36
CA ALA A 349 -29.20 -8.60 -5.81
C ALA A 349 -28.03 -7.96 -6.58
N VAL A 350 -28.05 -8.04 -7.91
CA VAL A 350 -27.04 -7.45 -8.81
C VAL A 350 -26.93 -5.94 -8.57
N ASP A 351 -28.04 -5.21 -8.67
CA ASP A 351 -28.03 -3.77 -8.51
C ASP A 351 -27.59 -3.36 -7.09
N CYS A 352 -28.06 -4.08 -6.07
CA CYS A 352 -27.68 -3.88 -4.66
C CYS A 352 -26.17 -4.05 -4.44
N ILE A 353 -25.57 -5.12 -4.98
CA ILE A 353 -24.11 -5.35 -4.94
C ILE A 353 -23.36 -4.19 -5.59
N ILE A 354 -23.77 -3.74 -6.79
CA ILE A 354 -23.11 -2.61 -7.48
C ILE A 354 -23.12 -1.35 -6.60
N GLN A 355 -24.26 -1.02 -5.99
CA GLN A 355 -24.37 0.21 -5.19
C GLN A 355 -23.56 0.12 -3.88
N PHE A 356 -23.61 -0.99 -3.15
CA PHE A 356 -22.76 -1.15 -1.97
C PHE A 356 -21.26 -1.15 -2.31
N TRP A 357 -20.89 -1.55 -3.52
CA TRP A 357 -19.49 -1.60 -3.91
C TRP A 357 -18.92 -0.29 -4.41
N TYR A 358 -19.64 0.41 -5.28
CA TYR A 358 -19.09 1.54 -6.03
C TYR A 358 -19.66 2.89 -5.63
N SER A 359 -20.79 2.91 -4.94
CA SER A 359 -21.51 4.14 -4.65
C SER A 359 -21.34 4.56 -3.19
N ALA A 360 -20.87 5.79 -2.99
CA ALA A 360 -20.66 6.39 -1.67
C ALA A 360 -21.99 6.66 -0.94
N LEU A 361 -23.06 6.90 -1.70
CA LEU A 361 -24.43 6.91 -1.21
C LEU A 361 -25.19 5.73 -1.84
N VAL A 362 -26.20 5.19 -1.15
CA VAL A 362 -27.05 4.09 -1.61
C VAL A 362 -28.53 4.49 -1.59
N ARG A 363 -29.39 3.69 -2.23
CA ARG A 363 -30.85 3.87 -2.18
C ARG A 363 -31.40 3.29 -0.87
N LYS A 364 -32.62 3.69 -0.49
CA LYS A 364 -33.29 3.11 0.67
C LYS A 364 -33.51 1.59 0.52
N SER A 365 -33.91 1.13 -0.66
CA SER A 365 -34.07 -0.30 -0.97
C SER A 365 -32.79 -1.11 -0.72
N ASP A 366 -31.63 -0.55 -1.07
CA ASP A 366 -30.34 -1.22 -0.88
C ASP A 366 -30.03 -1.36 0.61
N LEU A 367 -30.22 -0.28 1.39
CA LEU A 367 -30.05 -0.32 2.85
C LEU A 367 -31.05 -1.29 3.51
N ASP A 368 -32.31 -1.30 3.08
CA ASP A 368 -33.34 -2.20 3.61
C ASP A 368 -32.95 -3.67 3.39
N ILE A 369 -32.33 -4.04 2.25
CA ILE A 369 -31.78 -5.39 2.04
C ILE A 369 -30.67 -5.70 3.06
N LEU A 370 -29.67 -4.82 3.19
CA LEU A 370 -28.56 -5.00 4.12
C LEU A 370 -29.04 -5.15 5.57
N GLN A 371 -29.92 -4.25 6.02
CA GLN A 371 -30.38 -4.18 7.40
C GLN A 371 -31.41 -5.26 7.75
N GLN A 372 -32.31 -5.64 6.85
CA GLN A 372 -33.40 -6.58 7.14
C GLN A 372 -33.06 -8.03 6.78
N ARG A 373 -32.22 -8.28 5.76
CA ARG A 373 -31.89 -9.64 5.29
C ARG A 373 -30.49 -10.10 5.69
N ILE A 374 -29.49 -9.21 5.70
CA ILE A 374 -28.07 -9.60 5.84
C ILE A 374 -27.57 -9.41 7.28
N ARG A 375 -27.76 -8.21 7.85
CA ARG A 375 -27.31 -7.85 9.21
C ARG A 375 -27.76 -8.84 10.30
N PRO A 376 -29.01 -9.36 10.32
CA PRO A 376 -29.44 -10.30 11.35
C PRO A 376 -28.64 -11.63 11.35
N LEU A 377 -28.11 -12.05 10.19
CA LEU A 377 -27.30 -13.26 10.07
C LEU A 377 -25.96 -13.12 10.79
N VAL A 378 -25.37 -11.92 10.81
CA VAL A 378 -24.12 -11.60 11.49
C VAL A 378 -24.37 -11.26 12.96
N GLU A 379 -25.42 -10.49 13.27
CA GLU A 379 -25.82 -10.16 14.64
C GLU A 379 -26.07 -11.43 15.49
N ALA A 380 -26.74 -12.43 14.91
CA ALA A 380 -26.95 -13.73 15.54
C ALA A 380 -25.67 -14.56 15.76
N VAL A 381 -24.54 -14.19 15.14
CA VAL A 381 -23.21 -14.74 15.43
C VAL A 381 -22.59 -13.95 16.58
N CYS A 382 -22.55 -12.62 16.47
CA CYS A 382 -21.98 -11.73 17.49
C CYS A 382 -22.59 -11.96 18.88
N GLU A 383 -23.92 -12.11 18.98
CA GLU A 383 -24.60 -12.44 20.24
C GLU A 383 -24.20 -13.79 20.85
N LYS A 384 -23.84 -14.78 20.01
CA LYS A 384 -23.38 -16.10 20.48
C LYS A 384 -21.92 -16.11 20.93
N ILE A 385 -21.12 -15.14 20.48
CA ILE A 385 -19.68 -15.05 20.76
C ILE A 385 -19.32 -13.86 21.67
N LYS A 386 -20.31 -13.11 22.18
CA LYS A 386 -20.10 -11.89 22.96
C LYS A 386 -19.16 -12.06 24.16
N ASP A 387 -19.23 -13.22 24.82
CA ASP A 387 -18.41 -13.56 25.99
C ASP A 387 -17.02 -14.13 25.63
N LYS A 388 -16.67 -14.20 24.33
CA LYS A 388 -15.34 -14.66 23.88
C LYS A 388 -14.33 -13.50 23.90
N PRO A 389 -13.05 -13.75 24.29
CA PRO A 389 -11.98 -12.76 24.18
C PRO A 389 -11.85 -12.16 22.76
N PRO A 390 -11.54 -10.85 22.60
CA PRO A 390 -11.45 -10.18 21.30
C PRO A 390 -10.57 -10.88 20.26
N THR A 391 -9.45 -11.47 20.71
CA THR A 391 -8.47 -12.19 19.87
C THR A 391 -8.88 -13.61 19.50
N SER A 392 -10.01 -14.12 19.99
CA SER A 392 -10.47 -15.49 19.69
C SER A 392 -10.81 -15.62 18.21
N LEU A 393 -10.10 -16.48 17.48
CA LEU A 393 -10.44 -16.82 16.10
C LEU A 393 -11.67 -17.75 16.08
N LEU A 394 -12.70 -17.37 15.35
CA LEU A 394 -14.03 -17.97 15.41
C LEU A 394 -14.57 -18.23 13.99
N THR A 395 -15.05 -19.45 13.78
CA THR A 395 -15.60 -19.88 12.48
C THR A 395 -17.13 -19.92 12.52
N LYS A 396 -17.78 -19.43 11.47
CA LYS A 396 -19.21 -19.63 11.22
C LYS A 396 -19.45 -20.05 9.76
N THR A 397 -20.19 -21.13 9.58
CA THR A 397 -20.75 -21.56 8.28
C THR A 397 -22.24 -21.24 8.24
N TRP A 398 -22.72 -20.64 7.15
CA TRP A 398 -24.14 -20.60 6.77
C TRP A 398 -24.36 -21.49 5.54
N GLU A 399 -25.51 -22.14 5.46
CA GLU A 399 -25.90 -23.06 4.39
C GLU A 399 -27.13 -22.54 3.64
N PHE A 400 -27.12 -22.67 2.32
CA PHE A 400 -28.09 -22.12 1.37
C PHE A 400 -28.43 -23.17 0.30
N GLY A 401 -28.99 -24.31 0.74
CA GLY A 401 -29.14 -25.50 -0.09
C GLY A 401 -27.79 -26.20 -0.27
N GLN A 402 -27.37 -26.47 -1.50
CA GLN A 402 -26.07 -27.10 -1.82
C GLN A 402 -24.86 -26.14 -1.71
N ARG A 403 -25.05 -24.94 -1.16
CA ARG A 403 -24.04 -23.86 -1.16
C ARG A 403 -23.80 -23.39 0.26
N SER A 404 -22.57 -23.03 0.59
CA SER A 404 -22.23 -22.53 1.92
C SER A 404 -21.30 -21.32 1.88
N LEU A 405 -21.38 -20.49 2.91
CA LEU A 405 -20.44 -19.42 3.20
C LEU A 405 -19.87 -19.62 4.60
N THR A 406 -18.55 -19.76 4.67
CA THR A 406 -17.77 -19.92 5.90
C THR A 406 -16.92 -18.67 6.12
N LEU A 407 -17.06 -18.00 7.26
CA LEU A 407 -16.17 -16.91 7.68
C LEU A 407 -15.33 -17.36 8.87
N VAL A 408 -14.04 -17.04 8.83
CA VAL A 408 -13.06 -17.28 9.90
C VAL A 408 -12.45 -15.93 10.29
N LEU A 409 -12.96 -15.35 11.37
CA LEU A 409 -12.63 -13.99 11.84
C LEU A 409 -12.36 -14.00 13.34
N THR A 410 -11.57 -13.05 13.85
CA THR A 410 -11.48 -12.84 15.31
C THR A 410 -12.79 -12.28 15.86
N LYS A 411 -13.00 -12.36 17.18
CA LYS A 411 -14.19 -11.78 17.82
C LYS A 411 -14.30 -10.27 17.57
N SER A 412 -13.19 -9.52 17.66
CA SER A 412 -13.19 -8.08 17.33
C SER A 412 -13.50 -7.79 15.85
N SER A 413 -13.07 -8.68 14.95
CA SER A 413 -13.40 -8.59 13.53
C SER A 413 -14.87 -8.91 13.23
N TRP A 414 -15.48 -9.85 13.97
CA TRP A 414 -16.93 -10.10 13.92
C TRP A 414 -17.74 -8.90 14.39
N ASP A 415 -17.38 -8.29 15.53
CA ASP A 415 -18.01 -7.06 16.03
C ASP A 415 -17.88 -5.93 14.98
N SER A 416 -16.68 -5.77 14.42
CA SER A 416 -16.39 -4.77 13.39
C SER A 416 -17.15 -4.99 12.08
N LEU A 417 -17.34 -6.25 11.66
CA LEU A 417 -18.18 -6.61 10.51
C LEU A 417 -19.64 -6.21 10.76
N LEU A 418 -20.19 -6.48 11.95
CA LEU A 418 -21.54 -6.05 12.31
C LEU A 418 -21.66 -4.52 12.27
N CYS A 419 -20.72 -3.81 12.91
CA CYS A 419 -20.69 -2.34 12.89
C CYS A 419 -20.55 -1.75 11.47
N SER A 420 -19.88 -2.44 10.53
CA SER A 420 -19.75 -1.99 9.14
C SER A 420 -21.06 -2.00 8.33
N MET A 421 -22.14 -2.56 8.89
CA MET A 421 -23.48 -2.53 8.28
C MET A 421 -24.34 -1.37 8.80
N ASP A 422 -23.91 -0.71 9.88
CA ASP A 422 -24.64 0.37 10.54
C ASP A 422 -24.10 1.74 10.12
N ILE A 423 -24.98 2.71 9.91
CA ILE A 423 -24.59 4.08 9.54
C ILE A 423 -24.13 4.81 10.81
N PRO A 424 -22.93 5.43 10.84
CA PRO A 424 -22.45 6.16 12.02
C PRO A 424 -23.45 7.22 12.49
N GLN A 425 -23.60 7.34 13.81
CA GLN A 425 -24.51 8.32 14.39
C GLN A 425 -24.19 9.73 13.87
N ARG A 426 -25.25 10.48 13.51
CA ARG A 426 -25.19 11.86 12.96
C ARG A 426 -24.61 11.98 11.54
N LEU A 427 -24.16 10.90 10.90
CA LEU A 427 -23.71 10.95 9.51
C LEU A 427 -24.89 11.14 8.55
N THR A 428 -25.05 12.35 8.04
CA THR A 428 -26.01 12.67 6.97
C THR A 428 -25.36 12.49 5.60
N ALA A 429 -26.15 12.28 4.54
CA ALA A 429 -25.60 12.24 3.18
C ALA A 429 -24.83 13.52 2.78
N LYS A 430 -25.24 14.69 3.29
CA LYS A 430 -24.49 15.95 3.10
C LYS A 430 -23.10 15.88 3.75
N LEU A 431 -23.02 15.39 4.98
CA LEU A 431 -21.76 15.27 5.72
C LEU A 431 -20.85 14.18 5.11
N ALA A 432 -21.40 13.01 4.79
CA ALA A 432 -20.70 11.93 4.08
C ALA A 432 -20.10 12.42 2.75
N GLN A 433 -20.89 13.17 1.98
CA GLN A 433 -20.44 13.80 0.74
C GLN A 433 -19.35 14.84 0.96
N GLN A 434 -19.42 15.66 2.03
CA GLN A 434 -18.35 16.60 2.41
C GLN A 434 -17.04 15.85 2.73
N ILE A 435 -17.08 14.87 3.63
CA ILE A 435 -15.94 14.04 4.06
C ILE A 435 -15.29 13.32 2.87
N ARG A 436 -16.09 12.83 1.93
CA ARG A 436 -15.55 12.24 0.70
C ARG A 436 -14.80 13.28 -0.13
N THR A 437 -15.39 14.46 -0.33
CA THR A 437 -14.77 15.50 -1.18
C THR A 437 -13.55 16.19 -0.57
N THR A 438 -13.40 16.22 0.76
CA THR A 438 -12.14 16.68 1.38
C THR A 438 -10.96 15.75 1.06
N VAL A 439 -11.21 14.50 0.67
CA VAL A 439 -10.21 13.59 0.11
C VAL A 439 -10.18 13.68 -1.42
N THR A 440 -11.27 13.31 -2.10
CA THR A 440 -11.29 13.15 -3.57
C THR A 440 -11.19 14.45 -4.35
N LEU A 441 -11.48 15.60 -3.73
CA LEU A 441 -11.43 16.94 -4.36
C LEU A 441 -10.56 17.94 -3.57
N ALA A 442 -9.70 17.47 -2.65
CA ALA A 442 -8.76 18.33 -1.90
C ALA A 442 -7.95 19.26 -2.83
N GLU A 443 -7.86 20.56 -2.52
CA GLU A 443 -7.12 21.52 -3.37
C GLU A 443 -5.62 21.16 -3.42
N ALA A 444 -5.04 20.72 -2.31
CA ALA A 444 -3.65 20.23 -2.24
C ALA A 444 -3.37 18.99 -3.11
N ARG A 445 -4.40 18.34 -3.66
CA ARG A 445 -4.30 17.15 -4.55
C ARG A 445 -4.68 17.45 -6.00
N LYS A 446 -4.87 18.72 -6.36
CA LYS A 446 -5.29 19.14 -7.70
C LYS A 446 -4.32 18.75 -8.81
N ASP A 447 -3.03 19.05 -8.66
CA ASP A 447 -1.98 18.62 -9.62
C ASP A 447 -1.95 17.10 -9.80
N TYR A 448 -2.13 16.33 -8.73
CA TYR A 448 -2.22 14.87 -8.81
C TYR A 448 -3.41 14.40 -9.65
N ARG A 449 -4.60 15.01 -9.45
CA ARG A 449 -5.79 14.74 -10.28
C ARG A 449 -5.60 15.16 -11.73
N ASP A 450 -5.04 16.34 -11.97
CA ASP A 450 -4.85 16.87 -13.32
C ASP A 450 -3.84 16.03 -14.12
N ARG A 451 -2.78 15.54 -13.48
CA ARG A 451 -1.85 14.55 -14.06
C ARG A 451 -2.53 13.23 -14.37
N HIS A 452 -3.46 12.76 -13.55
CA HIS A 452 -4.22 11.55 -13.85
C HIS A 452 -5.20 11.78 -15.03
N LEU A 453 -5.87 12.93 -15.09
CA LEU A 453 -6.77 13.28 -16.20
C LEU A 453 -6.01 13.55 -17.51
N LEU A 454 -4.72 13.88 -17.47
CA LEU A 454 -3.88 14.16 -18.64
C LEU A 454 -3.94 13.05 -19.70
N PHE A 455 -3.99 11.79 -19.26
CA PHE A 455 -3.99 10.60 -20.13
C PHE A 455 -5.38 10.20 -20.61
N GLN A 456 -6.45 10.74 -19.99
CA GLN A 456 -7.83 10.37 -20.27
C GLN A 456 -8.41 11.11 -21.49
N SER A 457 -9.35 10.47 -22.19
CA SER A 457 -10.15 11.11 -23.24
C SER A 457 -11.11 12.16 -22.65
N PRO A 458 -11.61 13.15 -23.43
CA PRO A 458 -12.54 14.15 -22.92
C PRO A 458 -13.81 13.57 -22.27
N SER A 459 -14.37 12.48 -22.82
CA SER A 459 -15.54 11.82 -22.24
C SER A 459 -15.21 11.10 -20.93
N HIS A 460 -14.05 10.44 -20.84
CA HIS A 460 -13.58 9.81 -19.60
C HIS A 460 -13.36 10.86 -18.50
N ARG A 461 -12.80 12.03 -18.84
CA ARG A 461 -12.64 13.15 -17.89
C ARG A 461 -13.99 13.62 -17.32
N ILE A 462 -15.03 13.69 -18.14
CA ILE A 462 -16.39 14.06 -17.70
C ILE A 462 -16.94 12.99 -16.73
N ALA A 463 -16.88 11.71 -17.12
CA ALA A 463 -17.34 10.60 -16.28
C ALA A 463 -16.59 10.54 -14.93
N LYS A 464 -15.25 10.61 -14.95
CA LYS A 464 -14.39 10.61 -13.78
C LYS A 464 -14.61 11.82 -12.87
N THR A 465 -14.71 13.02 -13.44
CA THR A 465 -15.03 14.23 -12.67
C THR A 465 -16.39 14.10 -12.00
N ARG A 466 -17.39 13.53 -12.69
CA ARG A 466 -18.72 13.33 -12.12
C ARG A 466 -18.68 12.35 -10.94
N PHE A 467 -17.99 11.24 -11.07
CA PHE A 467 -17.79 10.29 -9.97
C PHE A 467 -17.01 10.89 -8.80
N TRP A 468 -15.97 11.70 -9.04
CA TRP A 468 -15.34 12.44 -7.94
C TRP A 468 -16.28 13.46 -7.28
N GLN A 469 -17.28 13.98 -8.00
CA GLN A 469 -18.28 14.92 -7.47
C GLN A 469 -19.41 14.26 -6.67
N ASP A 470 -20.02 13.17 -7.13
CA ASP A 470 -21.14 12.51 -6.42
C ASP A 470 -20.82 11.14 -5.83
N GLY A 471 -19.76 10.48 -6.27
CA GLY A 471 -19.32 9.17 -5.78
C GLY A 471 -20.25 8.04 -6.21
N LEU A 472 -20.96 8.16 -7.35
CA LEU A 472 -21.95 7.18 -7.81
C LEU A 472 -21.55 6.56 -9.15
N LEU A 473 -21.43 5.23 -9.20
CA LEU A 473 -21.27 4.50 -10.46
C LEU A 473 -22.66 4.24 -11.07
N LEU A 474 -23.06 5.12 -11.99
CA LEU A 474 -24.34 5.07 -12.68
C LEU A 474 -24.18 5.55 -14.13
N PRO A 475 -24.91 4.97 -15.10
CA PRO A 475 -24.94 5.46 -16.48
C PRO A 475 -25.32 6.94 -16.58
N PHE A 476 -24.88 7.56 -17.67
CA PHE A 476 -25.18 8.95 -18.00
C PHE A 476 -26.70 9.15 -18.14
N GLY A 477 -27.21 10.20 -17.51
CA GLY A 477 -28.65 10.49 -17.44
C GLY A 477 -29.43 9.71 -16.38
N SER A 478 -28.84 8.70 -15.71
CA SER A 478 -29.55 7.95 -14.65
C SER A 478 -29.92 8.85 -13.46
N PRO A 479 -31.15 8.72 -12.92
CA PRO A 479 -31.60 9.45 -11.74
C PRO A 479 -30.67 9.23 -10.53
N ARG A 480 -30.41 10.33 -9.81
CA ARG A 480 -29.57 10.35 -8.60
C ARG A 480 -30.35 10.75 -7.34
N LEU A 481 -31.65 11.04 -7.50
CA LEU A 481 -32.49 11.58 -6.44
C LEU A 481 -32.74 10.60 -5.29
N ASP A 482 -32.60 9.30 -5.51
CA ASP A 482 -32.85 8.26 -4.50
C ASP A 482 -31.62 7.89 -3.68
N PHE A 483 -30.43 8.31 -4.12
CA PHE A 483 -29.14 8.07 -3.48
C PHE A 483 -28.92 9.09 -2.34
N ARG A 484 -29.62 8.89 -1.22
CA ARG A 484 -29.66 9.82 -0.08
C ARG A 484 -29.15 9.25 1.24
N ILE A 485 -28.61 8.04 1.23
CA ILE A 485 -28.19 7.32 2.43
C ILE A 485 -26.68 7.09 2.34
N PRO A 486 -25.86 7.49 3.34
CA PRO A 486 -24.46 7.13 3.39
C PRO A 486 -24.28 5.60 3.33
N ASN A 487 -23.39 5.13 2.47
CA ASN A 487 -23.07 3.70 2.41
C ASN A 487 -22.28 3.29 3.67
N PRO A 488 -22.82 2.45 4.57
CA PRO A 488 -22.14 2.08 5.81
C PRO A 488 -20.82 1.33 5.55
N THR A 489 -20.71 0.60 4.43
CA THR A 489 -19.48 -0.11 4.04
C THR A 489 -18.36 0.80 3.51
N PHE A 490 -18.61 2.12 3.39
CA PHE A 490 -17.61 3.15 3.06
C PHE A 490 -17.32 4.12 4.20
N PHE A 491 -18.25 4.23 5.15
CA PHE A 491 -18.22 5.20 6.24
C PHE A 491 -18.30 4.45 7.57
N ARG A 492 -17.24 3.73 7.94
CA ARG A 492 -17.15 3.03 9.23
C ARG A 492 -17.05 3.97 10.44
N ALA A 493 -16.54 5.18 10.24
CA ALA A 493 -16.53 6.25 11.22
C ALA A 493 -17.11 7.54 10.62
N ALA A 494 -17.66 8.40 11.48
CA ALA A 494 -18.43 9.58 11.06
C ALA A 494 -17.59 10.71 10.43
N GLU A 495 -16.25 10.57 10.38
CA GLU A 495 -15.31 11.62 9.95
C GLU A 495 -14.31 11.17 8.87
N THR A 496 -14.28 9.88 8.51
CA THR A 496 -13.27 9.29 7.63
C THR A 496 -13.86 8.78 6.31
N TRP A 497 -13.22 9.11 5.19
CA TRP A 497 -13.46 8.47 3.90
C TRP A 497 -12.38 7.42 3.64
N GLN A 498 -12.79 6.19 3.31
CA GLN A 498 -11.86 5.08 3.21
C GLN A 498 -11.12 4.98 1.88
N MET A 499 -11.71 5.32 0.73
CA MET A 499 -11.01 5.14 -0.56
C MET A 499 -9.94 6.23 -0.80
N HIS A 500 -8.83 5.87 -1.46
CA HIS A 500 -7.84 6.86 -1.90
C HIS A 500 -8.46 7.89 -2.87
N ASP A 501 -7.83 9.07 -2.96
CA ASP A 501 -8.23 10.14 -3.88
C ASP A 501 -8.08 9.75 -5.36
N ASN A 502 -7.19 8.80 -5.65
CA ASN A 502 -6.93 8.27 -6.99
C ASN A 502 -7.84 7.08 -7.39
N ALA A 503 -8.67 6.58 -6.48
CA ALA A 503 -9.51 5.41 -6.72
C ALA A 503 -10.47 5.63 -7.92
N ASP A 504 -10.49 4.66 -8.83
CA ASP A 504 -11.35 4.65 -10.01
C ASP A 504 -12.17 3.36 -10.05
N PRO A 505 -13.49 3.40 -10.34
CA PRO A 505 -14.28 2.18 -10.52
C PRO A 505 -13.81 1.31 -11.70
N LEU A 506 -13.12 1.88 -12.71
CA LEU A 506 -12.48 1.13 -13.81
C LEU A 506 -11.24 0.35 -13.36
N ASN A 507 -10.60 0.70 -12.23
CA ASN A 507 -9.34 0.09 -11.83
C ASN A 507 -9.52 -1.42 -11.76
N GLY A 508 -8.77 -2.13 -12.61
CA GLY A 508 -8.78 -3.58 -12.68
C GLY A 508 -9.88 -4.20 -13.56
N TRP A 509 -10.71 -3.43 -14.25
CA TRP A 509 -11.52 -3.97 -15.34
C TRP A 509 -10.76 -3.85 -16.67
N SER A 510 -10.90 -4.87 -17.52
CA SER A 510 -10.34 -4.91 -18.87
C SER A 510 -10.91 -3.74 -19.65
N SER A 511 -10.09 -2.71 -19.85
CA SER A 511 -10.55 -1.47 -20.47
C SER A 511 -11.04 -1.72 -21.90
N LYS A 512 -10.54 -2.78 -22.57
CA LYS A 512 -11.04 -3.26 -23.85
C LYS A 512 -12.49 -3.78 -23.73
N ASP A 513 -12.74 -4.72 -22.84
CA ASP A 513 -14.05 -5.39 -22.74
C ASP A 513 -15.12 -4.45 -22.14
N VAL A 514 -14.69 -3.44 -21.39
CA VAL A 514 -15.54 -2.31 -20.97
C VAL A 514 -15.79 -1.35 -22.14
N GLU A 515 -14.79 -0.99 -22.94
CA GLU A 515 -14.97 -0.14 -24.13
C GLU A 515 -15.89 -0.77 -25.19
N GLU A 516 -15.86 -2.09 -25.34
CA GLU A 516 -16.72 -2.87 -26.25
C GLU A 516 -18.16 -3.03 -25.71
N CYS A 517 -18.39 -2.81 -24.41
CA CYS A 517 -19.73 -2.88 -23.82
C CYS A 517 -20.65 -1.74 -24.33
N SER A 518 -21.95 -2.04 -24.47
CA SER A 518 -22.95 -1.05 -24.89
C SER A 518 -23.51 -0.27 -23.71
N SER A 519 -23.39 1.06 -23.76
CA SER A 519 -24.04 2.02 -22.87
C SER A 519 -25.36 2.59 -23.46
N GLY A 520 -25.91 1.95 -24.49
CA GLY A 520 -27.06 2.48 -25.22
C GLY A 520 -26.70 3.74 -26.03
N PRO A 521 -27.56 4.77 -26.08
CA PRO A 521 -27.29 5.99 -26.86
C PRO A 521 -26.04 6.77 -26.43
N ALA A 522 -25.61 6.64 -25.18
CA ALA A 522 -24.46 7.35 -24.62
C ALA A 522 -23.14 6.60 -24.92
N THR A 523 -22.83 6.35 -26.19
CA THR A 523 -21.74 5.45 -26.63
C THR A 523 -20.32 5.83 -26.16
N ALA A 524 -20.12 7.06 -25.68
CA ALA A 524 -18.87 7.55 -25.11
C ALA A 524 -18.82 7.55 -23.55
N ASP A 525 -19.89 7.11 -22.89
CA ASP A 525 -19.99 7.03 -21.42
C ASP A 525 -19.31 5.75 -20.88
N ILE A 526 -18.02 5.86 -20.58
CA ILE A 526 -17.21 4.75 -20.09
C ILE A 526 -17.70 4.18 -18.74
N TYR A 527 -18.32 4.99 -17.89
CA TYR A 527 -18.84 4.52 -16.59
C TYR A 527 -20.23 3.90 -16.70
N GLY A 528 -21.06 4.34 -17.66
CA GLY A 528 -22.25 3.59 -18.06
C GLY A 528 -21.90 2.24 -18.69
N LYS A 529 -20.89 2.20 -19.57
CA LYS A 529 -20.37 0.94 -20.11
C LYS A 529 -19.88 0.00 -19.01
N LEU A 530 -19.08 0.52 -18.07
CA LEU A 530 -18.63 -0.21 -16.90
C LEU A 530 -19.80 -0.74 -16.07
N PHE A 531 -20.81 0.10 -15.79
CA PHE A 531 -22.00 -0.31 -15.04
C PHE A 531 -22.72 -1.48 -15.73
N TYR A 532 -22.95 -1.42 -17.05
CA TYR A 532 -23.59 -2.52 -17.78
C TYR A 532 -22.72 -3.77 -17.90
N HIS A 533 -21.39 -3.62 -18.05
CA HIS A 533 -20.43 -4.72 -18.02
C HIS A 533 -20.49 -5.46 -16.68
N ILE A 534 -20.37 -4.73 -15.55
CA ILE A 534 -20.44 -5.28 -14.19
C ILE A 534 -21.83 -5.91 -13.91
N ARG A 535 -22.91 -5.29 -14.40
CA ARG A 535 -24.28 -5.80 -14.25
C ARG A 535 -24.49 -7.11 -15.02
N ALA A 536 -23.96 -7.22 -16.23
CA ALA A 536 -23.98 -8.46 -17.02
C ALA A 536 -23.14 -9.57 -16.36
N ALA A 537 -21.93 -9.21 -15.92
CA ALA A 537 -21.04 -10.05 -15.13
C ALA A 537 -21.74 -10.67 -13.91
N LEU A 538 -22.21 -9.82 -12.99
CA LEU A 538 -22.94 -10.23 -11.78
C LEU A 538 -24.12 -11.13 -12.09
N ARG A 539 -24.94 -10.77 -13.08
CA ARG A 539 -26.12 -11.54 -13.46
C ARG A 539 -25.74 -12.95 -13.91
N ALA A 540 -24.68 -13.11 -14.70
CA ALA A 540 -24.19 -14.41 -15.13
C ALA A 540 -23.57 -15.23 -13.97
N PHE A 541 -22.93 -14.60 -12.99
CA PHE A 541 -22.49 -15.27 -11.75
C PHE A 541 -23.66 -15.75 -10.91
N LEU A 542 -24.65 -14.90 -10.59
CA LEU A 542 -25.80 -15.27 -9.77
C LEU A 542 -26.66 -16.36 -10.43
N LEU A 543 -26.86 -16.28 -11.76
CA LEU A 543 -27.59 -17.31 -12.51
C LEU A 543 -26.88 -18.67 -12.41
N ARG A 544 -25.56 -18.74 -12.57
CA ARG A 544 -24.80 -19.99 -12.36
C ARG A 544 -24.84 -20.43 -10.90
N LEU A 545 -24.60 -19.53 -9.95
CA LEU A 545 -24.62 -19.81 -8.50
C LEU A 545 -25.94 -20.43 -8.02
N SER A 546 -27.04 -20.30 -8.77
CA SER A 546 -28.29 -21.00 -8.46
C SER A 546 -28.21 -22.54 -8.56
N GLY A 547 -27.34 -23.08 -9.43
CA GLY A 547 -27.24 -24.51 -9.76
C GLY A 547 -25.94 -25.20 -9.36
N LEU A 548 -25.09 -24.58 -8.54
CA LEU A 548 -23.78 -25.11 -8.15
C LEU A 548 -23.77 -25.66 -6.72
N GLN A 549 -23.00 -26.71 -6.49
CA GLN A 549 -22.54 -27.11 -5.17
C GLN A 549 -21.18 -26.45 -4.88
N VAL A 550 -21.15 -25.44 -3.99
CA VAL A 550 -19.93 -24.67 -3.71
C VAL A 550 -19.86 -24.15 -2.27
N ASN A 551 -18.70 -24.29 -1.64
CA ASN A 551 -18.36 -23.71 -0.35
C ASN A 551 -17.42 -22.50 -0.53
N PHE A 552 -17.86 -21.31 -0.14
CA PHE A 552 -17.00 -20.13 -0.03
C PHE A 552 -16.41 -20.07 1.38
N ARG A 553 -15.09 -19.86 1.50
CA ARG A 553 -14.40 -19.74 2.78
C ARG A 553 -13.55 -18.48 2.81
N LEU A 554 -13.85 -17.55 3.70
CA LEU A 554 -13.12 -16.29 3.83
C LEU A 554 -12.39 -16.25 5.17
N PHE A 555 -11.14 -15.85 5.12
CA PHE A 555 -10.27 -15.62 6.26
C PHE A 555 -9.88 -14.15 6.34
N GLN A 556 -9.65 -13.67 7.56
CA GLN A 556 -8.89 -12.43 7.79
C GLN A 556 -7.63 -12.75 8.60
N LEU A 557 -6.58 -13.18 7.91
CA LEU A 557 -5.27 -13.53 8.50
C LEU A 557 -4.14 -12.86 7.71
N ASP A 558 -2.96 -12.73 8.32
CA ASP A 558 -1.74 -12.53 7.54
C ASP A 558 -1.48 -13.78 6.68
N ALA A 559 -0.93 -13.60 5.49
CA ALA A 559 -0.63 -14.69 4.57
C ALA A 559 0.35 -15.72 5.16
N SER A 560 1.19 -15.31 6.12
CA SER A 560 2.07 -16.20 6.89
C SER A 560 1.33 -17.14 7.85
N ASP A 561 0.19 -16.70 8.38
CA ASP A 561 -0.57 -17.42 9.41
C ASP A 561 -1.70 -18.30 8.81
N LEU A 562 -1.91 -18.23 7.50
CA LEU A 562 -2.99 -18.92 6.78
C LEU A 562 -2.79 -20.45 6.63
N PRO A 563 -1.59 -20.99 6.30
CA PRO A 563 -1.44 -22.41 5.98
C PRO A 563 -1.91 -23.42 7.06
N PRO A 564 -1.76 -23.18 8.37
CA PRO A 564 -2.28 -24.08 9.42
C PRO A 564 -3.80 -24.32 9.39
N TYR A 565 -4.57 -23.47 8.71
CA TYR A 565 -6.03 -23.59 8.59
C TYR A 565 -6.48 -24.24 7.27
N LEU A 566 -5.53 -24.59 6.40
CA LEU A 566 -5.73 -25.10 5.06
C LEU A 566 -5.12 -26.50 4.89
N GLU A 567 -5.73 -27.27 4.01
CA GLU A 567 -5.33 -28.64 3.73
C GLU A 567 -4.18 -28.66 2.70
N ARG A 568 -3.03 -29.24 3.06
CA ARG A 568 -1.89 -29.43 2.14
C ARG A 568 -2.31 -30.30 0.96
N GLY A 569 -1.70 -30.07 -0.21
CA GLY A 569 -2.00 -30.89 -1.39
C GLY A 569 -3.41 -30.78 -1.97
N SER A 570 -4.26 -29.86 -1.51
CA SER A 570 -5.69 -29.82 -1.89
C SER A 570 -6.05 -28.80 -2.98
N PHE A 571 -5.16 -27.85 -3.29
CA PHE A 571 -5.46 -26.74 -4.21
C PHE A 571 -4.93 -26.98 -5.62
N SER A 572 -5.81 -26.80 -6.60
CA SER A 572 -5.48 -26.84 -8.04
C SER A 572 -4.96 -25.50 -8.56
N ARG A 573 -5.28 -24.40 -7.88
CA ARG A 573 -4.77 -23.07 -8.19
C ARG A 573 -4.67 -22.22 -6.92
N ILE A 574 -3.56 -21.49 -6.81
CA ILE A 574 -3.35 -20.48 -5.76
C ILE A 574 -2.91 -19.20 -6.45
N GLU A 575 -3.53 -18.10 -6.09
CA GLU A 575 -3.15 -16.78 -6.58
C GLU A 575 -2.83 -15.88 -5.42
N VAL A 576 -1.73 -15.16 -5.55
CA VAL A 576 -1.31 -14.17 -4.58
C VAL A 576 -1.10 -12.84 -5.27
N SER A 577 -1.52 -11.77 -4.59
CA SER A 577 -1.27 -10.39 -5.03
C SER A 577 0.23 -10.06 -4.93
N ASN A 578 0.56 -8.76 -4.90
CA ASN A 578 1.91 -8.24 -4.77
C ASN A 578 2.67 -8.62 -3.47
N ILE A 579 2.17 -9.54 -2.63
CA ILE A 579 2.88 -10.04 -1.43
C ILE A 579 4.25 -10.66 -1.74
N SER A 580 4.52 -11.01 -3.01
CA SER A 580 5.79 -11.59 -3.45
C SER A 580 6.90 -10.55 -3.68
N ASP A 581 6.58 -9.26 -3.83
CA ASP A 581 7.58 -8.18 -3.90
C ASP A 581 8.34 -8.04 -2.56
N ALA A 582 9.56 -7.50 -2.60
CA ALA A 582 10.45 -7.50 -1.43
C ALA A 582 9.98 -6.57 -0.30
N GLY A 583 9.17 -5.55 -0.62
CA GLY A 583 8.51 -4.70 0.37
C GLY A 583 7.39 -5.38 1.19
N TYR A 584 7.05 -6.65 0.93
CA TYR A 584 5.98 -7.39 1.62
C TYR A 584 6.49 -8.72 2.19
N LEU A 585 5.77 -9.83 1.95
CA LEU A 585 6.15 -11.16 2.46
C LEU A 585 7.39 -11.71 1.74
N GLY A 586 7.63 -11.24 0.51
CA GLY A 586 8.72 -11.69 -0.36
C GLY A 586 8.45 -13.06 -0.98
N VAL A 587 9.01 -13.27 -2.17
CA VAL A 587 8.84 -14.51 -2.94
C VAL A 587 9.25 -15.77 -2.17
N HIS A 588 10.29 -15.72 -1.34
CA HIS A 588 10.81 -16.89 -0.64
C HIS A 588 9.78 -17.47 0.34
N ARG A 589 9.30 -16.64 1.26
CA ARG A 589 8.27 -17.03 2.23
C ARG A 589 6.97 -17.34 1.49
N THR A 590 6.58 -16.54 0.50
CA THR A 590 5.34 -16.74 -0.26
C THR A 590 5.29 -18.10 -0.97
N VAL A 591 6.32 -18.47 -1.73
CA VAL A 591 6.33 -19.74 -2.47
C VAL A 591 6.48 -20.93 -1.49
N ALA A 592 7.29 -20.81 -0.43
CA ALA A 592 7.44 -21.84 0.59
C ALA A 592 6.14 -22.11 1.39
N LEU A 593 5.31 -21.09 1.65
CA LEU A 593 4.03 -21.24 2.34
C LEU A 593 2.91 -21.77 1.42
N MET A 594 2.94 -21.39 0.14
CA MET A 594 1.82 -21.63 -0.79
C MET A 594 2.00 -22.88 -1.66
N VAL A 595 3.22 -23.23 -2.11
CA VAL A 595 3.43 -24.44 -2.92
C VAL A 595 3.00 -25.73 -2.19
N PRO A 596 3.23 -25.93 -0.88
CA PRO A 596 2.77 -27.13 -0.18
C PRO A 596 1.24 -27.30 -0.13
N LEU A 597 0.48 -26.23 -0.40
CA LEU A 597 -0.98 -26.28 -0.52
C LEU A 597 -1.42 -26.76 -1.91
N LEU A 598 -0.54 -26.69 -2.93
CA LEU A 598 -0.83 -27.22 -4.26
C LEU A 598 -0.88 -28.75 -4.29
N GLN A 599 -1.85 -29.28 -5.03
CA GLN A 599 -1.92 -30.68 -5.44
C GLN A 599 -0.59 -31.16 -6.03
N GLY A 600 -0.20 -32.38 -5.66
CA GLY A 600 0.98 -33.04 -6.23
C GLY A 600 0.84 -33.29 -7.73
N PRO A 601 1.93 -33.35 -8.50
CA PRO A 601 1.88 -33.49 -9.95
C PRO A 601 1.25 -34.80 -10.45
N LEU A 602 1.21 -35.84 -9.60
CA LEU A 602 0.49 -37.10 -9.87
C LEU A 602 -1.03 -36.93 -9.81
N VAL A 603 -1.53 -36.07 -8.91
CA VAL A 603 -2.95 -35.76 -8.73
C VAL A 603 -3.41 -34.72 -9.75
N ASN A 604 -2.63 -33.66 -9.94
CA ASN A 604 -2.92 -32.60 -10.89
C ASN A 604 -1.62 -32.00 -11.45
N PRO A 605 -1.15 -32.44 -12.64
CA PRO A 605 0.08 -31.93 -13.26
C PRO A 605 -0.04 -30.47 -13.74
N HIS A 606 -1.20 -29.84 -13.57
CA HIS A 606 -1.45 -28.44 -13.89
C HIS A 606 -1.65 -27.55 -12.67
N ALA A 607 -1.54 -28.11 -11.45
CA ALA A 607 -1.63 -27.35 -10.22
C ALA A 607 -0.63 -26.18 -10.23
N THR A 608 -1.12 -24.97 -9.98
CA THR A 608 -0.32 -23.76 -10.22
C THR A 608 -0.47 -22.71 -9.13
N LEU A 609 0.65 -22.20 -8.64
CA LEU A 609 0.73 -20.96 -7.88
C LEU A 609 1.04 -19.82 -8.86
N ILE A 610 0.37 -18.68 -8.71
CA ILE A 610 0.60 -17.47 -9.51
C ILE A 610 0.96 -16.33 -8.56
N THR A 611 2.17 -15.79 -8.73
CA THR A 611 2.69 -14.66 -7.95
C THR A 611 2.75 -13.40 -8.82
N LEU A 612 2.13 -12.32 -8.37
CA LEU A 612 2.28 -10.99 -8.95
C LEU A 612 3.44 -10.23 -8.30
N PHE A 613 4.26 -9.60 -9.13
CA PHE A 613 5.26 -8.60 -8.77
C PHE A 613 4.88 -7.27 -9.42
N MET A 614 4.62 -6.25 -8.62
CA MET A 614 4.37 -4.88 -9.05
C MET A 614 5.60 -3.99 -8.87
N ASN A 615 6.34 -4.19 -7.78
CA ASN A 615 7.43 -3.31 -7.37
C ASN A 615 8.80 -3.85 -7.80
N ALA A 616 8.96 -5.16 -8.03
CA ALA A 616 10.26 -5.80 -8.27
C ALA A 616 11.10 -5.14 -9.38
N VAL A 617 10.50 -4.59 -10.43
CA VAL A 617 11.24 -3.84 -11.46
C VAL A 617 11.88 -2.58 -10.86
N ASP A 618 11.11 -1.76 -10.17
CA ASP A 618 11.58 -0.49 -9.59
C ASP A 618 12.50 -0.71 -8.37
N GLU A 619 12.22 -1.74 -7.55
CA GLU A 619 13.07 -2.21 -6.44
C GLU A 619 14.46 -2.67 -6.92
N ASN A 620 14.57 -3.19 -8.15
CA ASN A 620 15.81 -3.76 -8.70
C ASN A 620 16.44 -2.91 -9.83
N LEU A 621 16.00 -1.67 -10.04
CA LEU A 621 16.61 -0.73 -10.98
C LEU A 621 17.91 -0.13 -10.42
N THR A 622 19.05 -0.41 -11.06
CA THR A 622 20.33 0.24 -10.72
C THR A 622 20.44 1.62 -11.37
N ASP A 623 21.35 2.47 -10.86
CA ASP A 623 21.63 3.77 -11.51
C ASP A 623 22.20 3.62 -12.93
N GLN A 624 22.90 2.52 -13.22
CA GLN A 624 23.32 2.19 -14.58
C GLN A 624 22.13 1.90 -15.50
N ASP A 625 21.11 1.16 -15.02
CA ASP A 625 19.89 0.91 -15.80
C ASP A 625 19.08 2.20 -16.00
N ARG A 626 19.01 3.07 -14.98
CA ARG A 626 18.37 4.39 -15.07
C ARG A 626 19.05 5.27 -16.13
N MET A 627 20.38 5.35 -16.12
CA MET A 627 21.15 6.09 -17.13
C MET A 627 20.99 5.49 -18.53
N ALA A 628 21.08 4.16 -18.67
CA ALA A 628 20.87 3.47 -19.94
C ALA A 628 19.46 3.71 -20.50
N SER A 629 18.43 3.70 -19.65
CA SER A 629 17.04 4.01 -20.03
C SER A 629 16.82 5.46 -20.49
N MET A 630 17.64 6.41 -20.03
CA MET A 630 17.65 7.79 -20.55
C MET A 630 18.34 7.90 -21.92
N MET A 631 19.28 7.00 -22.22
CA MET A 631 20.04 6.95 -23.47
C MET A 631 19.48 5.95 -24.50
N ASP A 632 18.40 5.24 -24.17
CA ASP A 632 17.75 4.26 -25.05
C ASP A 632 17.02 4.93 -26.22
N ASP A 633 17.75 5.15 -27.32
CA ASP A 633 17.22 5.69 -28.56
C ASP A 633 16.19 4.75 -29.23
N ALA A 634 16.22 3.44 -28.95
CA ALA A 634 15.28 2.48 -29.54
C ALA A 634 13.88 2.59 -28.90
N THR A 635 13.79 2.59 -27.57
CA THR A 635 12.53 2.87 -26.86
C THR A 635 12.05 4.30 -27.14
N THR A 636 12.95 5.28 -27.13
CA THR A 636 12.63 6.68 -27.46
C THR A 636 12.07 6.81 -28.88
N SER A 637 12.69 6.17 -29.87
CA SER A 637 12.24 6.16 -31.26
C SER A 637 10.95 5.35 -31.48
N ARG A 638 10.69 4.31 -30.68
CA ARG A 638 9.40 3.61 -30.68
C ARG A 638 8.30 4.49 -30.09
N LEU A 639 8.54 5.15 -28.96
CA LEU A 639 7.57 6.02 -28.30
C LEU A 639 7.20 7.23 -29.16
N ARG A 640 8.15 7.85 -29.86
CA ARG A 640 7.90 8.96 -30.81
C ARG A 640 6.93 8.60 -31.95
N LYS A 641 6.68 7.32 -32.23
CA LYS A 641 5.69 6.88 -33.23
C LYS A 641 4.25 6.89 -32.69
N TYR A 642 4.07 6.76 -31.37
CA TYR A 642 2.76 6.90 -30.70
C TYR A 642 2.54 8.33 -30.17
N LEU A 643 3.60 9.00 -29.75
CA LEU A 643 3.60 10.39 -29.26
C LEU A 643 4.59 11.24 -30.08
N PRO A 644 4.22 11.67 -31.31
CA PRO A 644 5.05 12.55 -32.11
C PRO A 644 5.20 13.93 -31.44
N PRO A 645 6.43 14.50 -31.37
CA PRO A 645 6.67 15.77 -30.70
C PRO A 645 5.96 16.93 -31.41
N LYS A 646 5.19 17.72 -30.65
CA LYS A 646 4.56 18.95 -31.16
C LYS A 646 5.63 20.03 -31.34
N ALA A 647 5.58 20.76 -32.47
CA ALA A 647 6.66 21.62 -32.97
C ALA A 647 7.07 22.85 -32.11
N ASN A 648 6.48 23.05 -30.93
CA ASN A 648 6.66 24.25 -30.09
C ASN A 648 7.07 23.93 -28.64
N LEU A 649 8.03 23.01 -28.44
CA LEU A 649 8.67 22.79 -27.14
C LEU A 649 9.66 23.92 -26.82
N ARG A 650 9.15 25.08 -26.37
CA ARG A 650 9.98 26.16 -25.82
C ARG A 650 10.33 25.85 -24.35
N ALA A 651 11.63 25.74 -24.08
CA ALA A 651 12.29 25.54 -22.79
C ALA A 651 11.95 24.21 -22.03
N PRO A 652 12.96 23.54 -21.43
CA PRO A 652 12.79 22.24 -20.78
C PRO A 652 12.25 22.38 -19.35
N SER A 653 10.95 22.68 -19.20
CA SER A 653 10.28 22.49 -17.91
C SER A 653 9.96 21.01 -17.71
N THR A 654 10.44 20.44 -16.61
CA THR A 654 10.06 19.08 -16.15
C THR A 654 8.57 18.95 -15.84
N PHE A 655 7.86 20.07 -15.68
CA PHE A 655 6.43 20.13 -15.42
C PHE A 655 5.59 20.33 -16.71
N ASN A 656 6.22 20.33 -17.90
CA ASN A 656 5.48 20.39 -19.16
C ASN A 656 4.62 19.12 -19.34
N PRO A 657 3.30 19.22 -19.58
CA PRO A 657 2.43 18.05 -19.71
C PRO A 657 2.85 17.07 -20.81
N GLU A 658 3.46 17.52 -21.90
CA GLU A 658 3.97 16.63 -22.96
C GLU A 658 5.23 15.88 -22.50
N VAL A 659 6.09 16.51 -21.68
CA VAL A 659 7.27 15.86 -21.08
C VAL A 659 6.85 14.85 -20.02
N ILE A 660 5.86 15.19 -19.19
CA ILE A 660 5.23 14.27 -18.24
C ILE A 660 4.63 13.08 -18.99
N LYS A 661 3.80 13.30 -20.03
CA LYS A 661 3.18 12.24 -20.82
C LYS A 661 4.23 11.35 -21.51
N PHE A 662 5.29 11.93 -22.05
CA PHE A 662 6.40 11.17 -22.64
C PHE A 662 7.12 10.30 -21.60
N SER A 663 7.37 10.84 -20.39
CA SER A 663 8.02 10.08 -19.31
C SER A 663 7.18 8.91 -18.81
N PHE A 664 5.88 9.11 -18.57
CA PHE A 664 4.97 8.03 -18.13
C PHE A 664 4.78 6.98 -19.24
N ALA A 665 4.60 7.40 -20.49
CA ALA A 665 4.42 6.49 -21.61
C ALA A 665 5.68 5.70 -21.99
N ARG A 666 6.87 6.11 -21.52
CA ARG A 666 8.11 5.36 -21.74
C ARG A 666 8.04 3.98 -21.10
N ASP A 667 7.51 3.88 -19.89
CA ASP A 667 7.48 2.61 -19.14
C ASP A 667 6.52 1.60 -19.81
N ILE A 668 5.42 2.06 -20.43
CA ILE A 668 4.51 1.23 -21.25
C ILE A 668 5.17 0.66 -22.53
N VAL A 669 6.19 1.34 -23.06
CA VAL A 669 6.87 0.98 -24.32
C VAL A 669 8.18 0.19 -24.09
N ALA A 670 8.77 0.33 -22.89
CA ALA A 670 10.02 -0.27 -22.48
C ALA A 670 9.97 -1.81 -22.35
N ASN A 671 11.14 -2.43 -22.24
CA ASN A 671 11.27 -3.84 -21.88
C ASN A 671 12.06 -4.02 -20.59
N PHE A 672 11.42 -4.59 -19.57
CA PHE A 672 11.98 -4.86 -18.25
C PHE A 672 12.46 -6.30 -18.04
N ASP A 673 12.43 -7.16 -19.08
CA ASP A 673 12.86 -8.57 -19.01
C ASP A 673 14.24 -8.71 -18.34
N ARG A 674 15.26 -7.96 -18.80
CA ARG A 674 16.62 -7.99 -18.25
C ARG A 674 16.69 -7.68 -16.74
N ILE A 675 15.85 -6.77 -16.27
CA ILE A 675 15.84 -6.33 -14.85
C ILE A 675 15.17 -7.40 -14.00
N PHE A 676 14.03 -7.94 -14.44
CA PHE A 676 13.35 -9.01 -13.73
C PHE A 676 14.15 -10.33 -13.76
N ASP A 677 14.78 -10.67 -14.89
CA ASP A 677 15.65 -11.84 -15.01
C ASP A 677 16.89 -11.73 -14.11
N ARG A 678 17.40 -10.50 -13.88
CA ARG A 678 18.44 -10.24 -12.86
C ARG A 678 17.89 -10.47 -11.47
N HIS A 679 16.76 -9.86 -11.12
CA HIS A 679 16.11 -10.07 -9.82
C HIS A 679 15.89 -11.57 -9.52
N MET A 680 15.42 -12.36 -10.50
CA MET A 680 15.23 -13.80 -10.36
C MET A 680 16.52 -14.58 -10.03
N ARG A 681 17.67 -14.20 -10.62
CA ARG A 681 18.97 -14.83 -10.34
C ARG A 681 19.53 -14.37 -9.00
N ASP A 682 19.58 -13.06 -8.80
CA ASP A 682 20.19 -12.44 -7.61
C ASP A 682 19.42 -12.82 -6.33
N SER A 683 18.12 -13.12 -6.47
CA SER A 683 17.23 -13.63 -5.40
C SER A 683 17.03 -15.16 -5.45
N GLY A 684 17.87 -15.92 -6.16
CA GLY A 684 17.89 -17.39 -6.09
C GLY A 684 16.56 -18.11 -6.35
N PHE A 685 15.74 -17.62 -7.28
CA PHE A 685 14.37 -18.16 -7.50
C PHE A 685 14.36 -19.65 -7.85
N ALA A 686 15.37 -20.13 -8.60
CA ALA A 686 15.43 -21.51 -9.07
C ALA A 686 15.94 -22.46 -7.98
N GLU A 687 16.90 -22.01 -7.20
CA GLU A 687 17.51 -22.67 -6.05
C GLU A 687 16.46 -22.85 -4.94
N LEU A 688 15.72 -21.78 -4.64
CA LEU A 688 14.54 -21.81 -3.77
C LEU A 688 13.51 -22.84 -4.26
N ALA A 689 13.13 -22.77 -5.54
CA ALA A 689 12.13 -23.67 -6.12
C ALA A 689 12.56 -25.13 -5.97
N GLN A 690 13.82 -25.45 -6.31
CA GLN A 690 14.35 -26.80 -6.16
C GLN A 690 14.34 -27.28 -4.70
N PHE A 691 14.69 -26.42 -3.74
CA PHE A 691 14.72 -26.75 -2.31
C PHE A 691 13.34 -27.12 -1.75
N ILE A 692 12.27 -26.44 -2.20
CA ILE A 692 10.89 -26.62 -1.69
C ILE A 692 10.03 -27.58 -2.51
N GLY A 693 10.60 -28.29 -3.51
CA GLY A 693 9.82 -29.17 -4.38
C GLY A 693 8.93 -28.41 -5.38
N ALA A 694 9.40 -27.27 -5.91
CA ALA A 694 8.74 -26.49 -6.94
C ALA A 694 9.58 -26.33 -8.22
N ALA A 695 8.95 -25.86 -9.28
CA ALA A 695 9.60 -25.34 -10.47
C ALA A 695 8.82 -24.14 -11.04
N ILE A 696 9.53 -23.23 -11.72
CA ILE A 696 8.89 -22.14 -12.47
C ILE A 696 8.45 -22.67 -13.84
N LYS A 697 7.22 -22.34 -14.25
CA LYS A 697 6.73 -22.68 -15.58
C LYS A 697 7.40 -21.81 -16.65
N ASN A 698 8.16 -22.45 -17.54
CA ASN A 698 8.77 -21.80 -18.69
C ASN A 698 7.72 -21.11 -19.58
N ASN A 699 6.61 -21.81 -19.85
CA ASN A 699 5.44 -21.30 -20.56
C ASN A 699 4.32 -21.08 -19.56
N HIS A 700 3.85 -19.84 -19.48
CA HIS A 700 2.67 -19.51 -18.69
C HIS A 700 1.42 -20.12 -19.33
N THR A 701 0.56 -20.68 -18.49
CA THR A 701 -0.64 -21.43 -18.88
C THR A 701 -1.93 -20.65 -18.63
N VAL A 702 -1.88 -19.61 -17.80
CA VAL A 702 -3.06 -18.95 -17.22
C VAL A 702 -3.03 -17.44 -17.40
N VAL A 703 -1.90 -16.79 -17.11
CA VAL A 703 -1.75 -15.33 -17.23
C VAL A 703 -0.44 -15.02 -17.92
N GLU A 704 -0.43 -14.10 -18.88
CA GLU A 704 0.79 -13.75 -19.58
C GLU A 704 1.88 -13.24 -18.63
N LYS A 705 3.15 -13.47 -19.02
CA LYS A 705 4.32 -12.98 -18.27
C LYS A 705 4.31 -11.47 -18.00
N TRP A 706 3.76 -10.72 -18.95
CA TRP A 706 3.64 -9.25 -18.97
C TRP A 706 2.33 -8.88 -19.70
N PRO A 707 1.17 -8.88 -19.01
CA PRO A 707 -0.12 -8.67 -19.66
C PRO A 707 -0.29 -7.26 -20.21
N PHE A 708 0.32 -6.26 -19.56
CA PHE A 708 0.23 -4.84 -19.95
C PHE A 708 1.33 -4.40 -20.94
N ARG A 709 2.05 -5.36 -21.55
CA ARG A 709 3.04 -5.08 -22.60
C ARG A 709 2.35 -5.01 -23.97
N LEU A 710 2.54 -3.89 -24.67
CA LEU A 710 2.05 -3.66 -26.04
C LEU A 710 2.30 -4.86 -26.97
N LYS A 711 1.21 -5.45 -27.48
CA LYS A 711 1.20 -6.56 -28.44
C LYS A 711 1.43 -6.07 -29.87
N LEU A 712 0.82 -4.93 -30.21
CA LEU A 712 0.90 -4.36 -31.55
C LEU A 712 2.10 -3.42 -31.70
N ARG A 713 2.68 -3.42 -32.90
CA ARG A 713 3.76 -2.51 -33.30
C ARG A 713 3.18 -1.21 -33.86
N PRO A 714 3.88 -0.07 -33.74
CA PRO A 714 3.42 1.19 -34.32
C PRO A 714 3.10 1.05 -35.81
N GLY A 715 1.92 1.50 -36.22
CA GLY A 715 1.43 1.40 -37.60
C GLY A 715 0.61 0.14 -37.93
N GLN A 716 0.48 -0.82 -37.02
CA GLN A 716 -0.53 -1.89 -37.16
C GLN A 716 -1.93 -1.36 -36.80
N PRO A 717 -3.01 -1.86 -37.42
CA PRO A 717 -4.38 -1.50 -37.03
C PRO A 717 -4.64 -1.82 -35.55
N GLY A 718 -5.21 -0.88 -34.79
CA GLY A 718 -5.45 -1.02 -33.35
C GLY A 718 -4.27 -0.67 -32.44
N ALA A 719 -3.07 -0.39 -32.98
CA ALA A 719 -1.86 -0.20 -32.18
C ALA A 719 -1.86 1.12 -31.39
N GLN A 720 -2.47 2.18 -31.93
CA GLN A 720 -2.57 3.46 -31.24
C GLN A 720 -3.60 3.38 -30.12
N GLU A 721 -4.71 2.70 -30.41
CA GLU A 721 -5.81 2.43 -29.49
C GLU A 721 -5.37 1.56 -28.30
N GLU A 722 -4.55 0.52 -28.55
CA GLU A 722 -3.92 -0.28 -27.50
C GLU A 722 -3.02 0.59 -26.59
N PHE A 723 -2.19 1.43 -27.18
CA PHE A 723 -1.28 2.32 -26.45
C PHE A 723 -2.01 3.37 -25.61
N ASP A 724 -2.98 4.09 -26.19
CA ASP A 724 -3.74 5.10 -25.46
C ASP A 724 -4.59 4.46 -24.35
N ARG A 725 -5.12 3.24 -24.55
CA ARG A 725 -5.82 2.46 -23.52
C ARG A 725 -4.91 2.09 -22.35
N LEU A 726 -3.72 1.53 -22.61
CA LEU A 726 -2.77 1.17 -21.53
C LEU A 726 -2.31 2.42 -20.76
N LEU A 727 -2.01 3.52 -21.46
CA LEU A 727 -1.61 4.78 -20.85
C LEU A 727 -2.73 5.43 -20.01
N ALA A 728 -3.99 5.24 -20.39
CA ALA A 728 -5.15 5.68 -19.62
C ALA A 728 -5.56 4.68 -18.50
N GLY A 729 -5.17 3.42 -18.59
CA GLY A 729 -5.62 2.33 -17.71
C GLY A 729 -5.04 2.35 -16.29
N GLY A 730 -4.11 3.26 -15.98
CA GLY A 730 -3.49 3.39 -14.65
C GLY A 730 -2.44 2.32 -14.32
N VAL A 731 -2.08 1.48 -15.30
CA VAL A 731 -1.04 0.45 -15.19
C VAL A 731 0.35 1.06 -15.41
N SER A 732 1.38 0.44 -14.86
CA SER A 732 2.78 0.86 -15.01
C SER A 732 3.50 0.19 -16.19
N GLY A 733 3.03 -0.97 -16.64
CA GLY A 733 3.72 -1.83 -17.61
C GLY A 733 4.84 -2.69 -17.00
N LYS A 734 5.06 -2.57 -15.69
CA LYS A 734 6.09 -3.28 -14.91
C LYS A 734 5.56 -4.52 -14.19
N GLU A 735 4.27 -4.82 -14.34
CA GLU A 735 3.61 -5.85 -13.56
C GLU A 735 3.87 -7.24 -14.17
N ARG A 736 4.63 -8.03 -13.43
CA ARG A 736 5.17 -9.32 -13.84
C ARG A 736 4.49 -10.43 -13.05
N TYR A 737 3.97 -11.42 -13.77
CA TYR A 737 3.44 -12.65 -13.15
C TYR A 737 4.48 -13.76 -13.22
N VAL A 738 4.59 -14.62 -12.20
CA VAL A 738 5.35 -15.88 -12.29
C VAL A 738 4.42 -17.03 -11.93
N GLU A 739 4.32 -18.01 -12.83
CA GLU A 739 3.62 -19.27 -12.56
C GLU A 739 4.60 -20.32 -12.04
N TRP A 740 4.24 -20.95 -10.93
CA TRP A 740 4.99 -22.02 -10.26
C TRP A 740 4.16 -23.30 -10.25
N GLN A 741 4.82 -24.45 -10.29
CA GLN A 741 4.21 -25.78 -10.17
C GLN A 741 4.98 -26.61 -9.14
N ARG A 742 4.32 -27.58 -8.50
CA ARG A 742 4.98 -28.56 -7.65
C ARG A 742 5.67 -29.63 -8.51
N ILE A 743 6.86 -30.07 -8.10
CA ILE A 743 7.57 -31.22 -8.69
C ILE A 743 7.50 -32.41 -7.72
N ALA A 744 7.60 -33.63 -8.24
CA ALA A 744 7.60 -34.83 -7.41
C ALA A 744 8.91 -34.87 -6.59
N MET A 745 8.78 -35.03 -5.27
CA MET A 745 9.90 -35.30 -4.38
C MET A 745 9.89 -36.79 -3.98
N TYR A 746 11.07 -37.37 -3.72
CA TYR A 746 11.19 -38.78 -3.31
C TYR A 746 10.40 -39.16 -2.05
N GLU A 747 10.00 -38.19 -1.22
CA GLU A 747 9.17 -38.42 -0.03
C GLU A 747 7.69 -38.66 -0.38
N ASP A 748 7.17 -38.07 -1.47
CA ASP A 748 5.80 -38.32 -1.94
C ASP A 748 5.61 -39.79 -2.39
N GLU A 749 6.69 -40.45 -2.83
CA GLU A 749 6.68 -41.89 -3.16
C GLU A 749 6.68 -42.80 -1.92
N MET A 750 7.04 -42.28 -0.74
CA MET A 750 7.08 -43.08 0.50
C MET A 750 5.75 -43.09 1.25
N GLU A 751 5.00 -41.98 1.31
CA GLU A 751 3.66 -41.97 1.94
C GLU A 751 2.67 -42.86 1.16
N ASP A 752 2.69 -42.84 -0.17
CA ASP A 752 1.89 -43.75 -1.02
C ASP A 752 2.35 -45.22 -0.96
N SER A 753 3.55 -45.51 -0.43
CA SER A 753 4.03 -46.89 -0.24
C SER A 753 3.57 -47.55 1.07
N MET A 754 2.90 -46.79 1.95
CA MET A 754 2.44 -47.26 3.27
C MET A 754 0.91 -47.21 3.46
N CYS A 755 0.13 -47.01 2.40
CA CYS A 755 -1.34 -47.09 2.38
C CYS A 755 -1.85 -48.37 1.70
#